data_AF-A0A8B9S684-F1
#
_entry.id   AF-A0A8B9S684-F1
#
_cell.length_a   1.000
_cell.length_b   1.000
_cell.length_c   1.000
_cell.angle_alpha   90.00
_cell.angle_beta   90.00
_cell.angle_gamma   90.00
#
_symmetry.space_group_name_H-M   'P 1'
#
loop_
_entity.id
_entity.type
_entity.pdbx_description
1 polymer ?
#
loop_
_entity_poly.entity_id
_entity_poly.type
_entity_poly.pdbx_seq_one_letter_code
_entity_poly.pdbx_strand_id
1 'polypeptide(L)'
;MEEWRQCGRWLIDCKVLPPNHRVVWPSAVVFDLAQALRDGVLLCQLLHNLSPGSVDLKDINFRPQMSQFLCLKNIRTFLKVCHDKFGLRNSDLFDPFDLFDVRDFGKVISAVSRLSFHSIAQTKGIRPFPSEETAENDDDVYRSLEELADEHDLGEDIYDCVPCEDEGDDIYEDIIRVEVQQPMKMGMTEDDKRNCCLLEIQETEAKYYKTLEDIEKNYMNPLKLVLTPQDMEAIFINLEDLIKVHFNFLRAIDVSMMSGGSSLAKVFLEFKERLLIYGKYCSHMEYAQNTLNHLLANREDVRQKVEECTLKVQDGKFKLQDLLVVPMQRVLKYHLLLKELLSHSSDRPEKQQLKEALEAMQDLAMYINEVKRDKETLKKISEFQSSIENLQVKLEEFGRPKIDGELKVRSIVNHTKQDRYLFLFDKVVIVCKRKGYNYELKEIIELLFHKMTDDPMNNKDIKKWSYGFYLIHLQGKQGFQFFCKTEEMKRKWMEQFEMAMSNIKPEKANANHHSFQMYTFEKTTNCKACKMFLRGTFYQGYLCPKCGAGAHKECLEIIPPCKIGNSSPGPKMVAVQNYHGNPAPPGKPVLTFQTGDVIELLRGDPDSQWWEGRLLQTKKSGYFPSSSVKPCPVDARPPNSRPPSREIDYTAYPWFAGNMERQQTDNLLKSHVSGTYLIRERPAEAERFAISIKFNEEVKHIKVVEKDNWIHITEAKKFESLLELVEYYQSHSLKESFKQLDTTLKYPYKSRERSTSRTFTRSPASCASYNFSFLSPQGLNFSSQTSSTPFWSVFTPRVIGTAVARYNFAARDMRELSLREGDVVKIYSRIGGDQGWWKGETNGRVGWFPSTYVEEEGVQ
;
A
#
# COMPACT_ATOMS: atom_id res chain seq x y z
N MET A 1 -27.33 -3.37 -39.55
CA MET A 1 -26.33 -2.70 -38.67
C MET A 1 -25.18 -3.66 -38.43
N GLU A 2 -23.92 -3.21 -38.40
CA GLU A 2 -22.73 -4.05 -38.12
C GLU A 2 -22.98 -4.97 -36.91
N GLU A 3 -22.73 -6.28 -37.02
CA GLU A 3 -23.14 -7.28 -36.01
C GLU A 3 -22.50 -6.99 -34.63
N TRP A 4 -21.22 -6.62 -34.62
CA TRP A 4 -20.50 -6.28 -33.39
C TRP A 4 -21.14 -5.11 -32.62
N ARG A 5 -21.76 -4.13 -33.31
CA ARG A 5 -22.51 -3.04 -32.65
C ARG A 5 -23.82 -3.52 -32.05
N GLN A 6 -24.45 -4.55 -32.63
CA GLN A 6 -25.62 -5.20 -32.05
C GLN A 6 -25.22 -5.97 -30.78
N CYS A 7 -24.11 -6.71 -30.82
CA CYS A 7 -23.52 -7.36 -29.64
C CYS A 7 -23.21 -6.35 -28.52
N GLY A 8 -22.56 -5.23 -28.85
CA GLY A 8 -22.24 -4.17 -27.88
C GLY A 8 -23.48 -3.57 -27.18
N ARG A 9 -24.59 -3.43 -27.91
CA ARG A 9 -25.89 -3.00 -27.34
C ARG A 9 -26.54 -4.09 -26.50
N TRP A 10 -26.53 -5.33 -26.97
CA TRP A 10 -27.10 -6.46 -26.25
C TRP A 10 -26.40 -6.71 -24.90
N LEU A 11 -25.10 -6.45 -24.81
CA LEU A 11 -24.35 -6.47 -23.55
C LEU A 11 -24.78 -5.36 -22.57
N ILE A 12 -25.21 -4.19 -23.06
CA ILE A 12 -25.81 -3.13 -22.23
C ILE A 12 -27.20 -3.56 -21.74
N ASP A 13 -28.03 -4.13 -22.61
CA ASP A 13 -29.35 -4.66 -22.22
C ASP A 13 -29.23 -5.80 -21.19
N CYS A 14 -28.17 -6.61 -21.28
CA CYS A 14 -27.79 -7.62 -20.29
C CYS A 14 -27.16 -7.06 -19.00
N LYS A 15 -27.04 -5.73 -18.86
CA LYS A 15 -26.39 -5.02 -17.74
C LYS A 15 -24.93 -5.43 -17.50
N VAL A 16 -24.19 -5.68 -18.57
CA VAL A 16 -22.75 -6.03 -18.54
C VAL A 16 -21.89 -4.81 -18.88
N LEU A 17 -22.43 -3.87 -19.67
CA LEU A 17 -21.78 -2.61 -20.03
C LEU A 17 -22.67 -1.41 -19.67
N PRO A 18 -22.09 -0.23 -19.38
CA PRO A 18 -22.88 0.98 -19.09
C PRO A 18 -23.57 1.52 -20.36
N PRO A 19 -24.76 2.15 -20.24
CA PRO A 19 -25.45 2.77 -21.38
C PRO A 19 -24.61 3.79 -22.17
N ASN A 20 -23.66 4.45 -21.50
CA ASN A 20 -22.79 5.47 -22.09
C ASN A 20 -21.41 4.93 -22.53
N HIS A 21 -21.19 3.60 -22.52
CA HIS A 21 -19.88 2.99 -22.81
C HIS A 21 -19.35 3.38 -24.20
N ARG A 22 -18.03 3.53 -24.35
CA ARG A 22 -17.38 3.92 -25.61
C ARG A 22 -17.80 3.08 -26.81
N VAL A 23 -18.10 1.79 -26.64
CA VAL A 23 -18.45 0.86 -27.73
C VAL A 23 -19.76 1.20 -28.47
N VAL A 24 -20.65 2.02 -27.87
CA VAL A 24 -21.88 2.49 -28.53
C VAL A 24 -21.77 3.92 -29.08
N TRP A 25 -20.60 4.57 -28.95
CA TRP A 25 -20.38 5.89 -29.52
C TRP A 25 -20.31 5.80 -31.07
N PRO A 26 -20.71 6.85 -31.81
CA PRO A 26 -20.65 6.85 -33.28
C PRO A 26 -19.24 6.63 -33.84
N SER A 27 -18.21 7.06 -33.10
CA SER A 27 -16.79 6.91 -33.45
C SER A 27 -16.18 5.56 -33.05
N ALA A 28 -16.94 4.68 -32.38
CA ALA A 28 -16.42 3.41 -31.89
C ALA A 28 -16.04 2.47 -33.05
N VAL A 29 -14.99 1.69 -32.83
CA VAL A 29 -14.53 0.61 -33.72
C VAL A 29 -14.70 -0.75 -33.05
N VAL A 30 -14.74 -1.83 -33.83
CA VAL A 30 -14.88 -3.20 -33.29
C VAL A 30 -13.80 -3.55 -32.26
N PHE A 31 -12.61 -2.93 -32.37
CA PHE A 31 -11.52 -3.09 -31.41
C PHE A 31 -11.88 -2.58 -30.00
N ASP A 32 -12.72 -1.54 -29.86
CA ASP A 32 -13.17 -1.07 -28.54
C ASP A 32 -13.93 -2.17 -27.78
N LEU A 33 -14.72 -2.98 -28.50
CA LEU A 33 -15.48 -4.10 -27.98
C LEU A 33 -14.58 -5.33 -27.76
N ALA A 34 -13.69 -5.63 -28.70
CA ALA A 34 -12.71 -6.71 -28.53
C ALA A 34 -11.84 -6.48 -27.29
N GLN A 35 -11.31 -5.26 -27.10
CA GLN A 35 -10.55 -4.88 -25.92
C GLN A 35 -11.38 -4.99 -24.63
N ALA A 36 -12.68 -4.63 -24.67
CA ALA A 36 -13.56 -4.72 -23.50
C ALA A 36 -13.90 -6.17 -23.08
N LEU A 37 -13.84 -7.13 -24.00
CA LEU A 37 -14.10 -8.56 -23.72
C LEU A 37 -12.81 -9.39 -23.54
N ARG A 38 -11.64 -8.84 -23.89
CA ARG A 38 -10.33 -9.51 -24.02
C ARG A 38 -9.89 -10.29 -22.78
N ASP A 39 -10.34 -9.89 -21.59
CA ASP A 39 -9.92 -10.46 -20.32
C ASP A 39 -10.87 -11.54 -19.75
N GLY A 40 -12.01 -11.77 -20.42
CA GLY A 40 -13.04 -12.73 -20.03
C GLY A 40 -13.92 -12.35 -18.83
N VAL A 41 -13.69 -11.23 -18.13
CA VAL A 41 -14.46 -10.85 -16.93
C VAL A 41 -15.89 -10.49 -17.29
N LEU A 42 -16.08 -9.58 -18.26
CA LEU A 42 -17.41 -9.20 -18.73
C LEU A 42 -18.20 -10.37 -19.33
N LEU A 43 -17.51 -11.32 -19.96
CA LEU A 43 -18.14 -12.55 -20.47
C LEU A 43 -18.61 -13.48 -19.34
N CYS A 44 -17.84 -13.62 -18.26
CA CYS A 44 -18.29 -14.37 -17.09
C CYS A 44 -19.46 -13.66 -16.37
N GLN A 45 -19.41 -12.32 -16.28
CA GLN A 45 -20.50 -11.51 -15.72
C GLN A 45 -21.78 -11.61 -16.56
N LEU A 46 -21.68 -11.67 -17.89
CA LEU A 46 -22.81 -11.93 -18.79
C LEU A 46 -23.54 -13.22 -18.41
N LEU A 47 -22.82 -14.35 -18.26
CA LEU A 47 -23.45 -15.62 -17.92
C LEU A 47 -24.11 -15.56 -16.54
N HIS A 48 -23.50 -14.90 -15.56
CA HIS A 48 -24.09 -14.67 -14.24
C HIS A 48 -25.36 -13.80 -14.32
N ASN A 49 -25.34 -12.71 -15.10
CA ASN A 49 -26.50 -11.85 -15.31
C ASN A 49 -27.63 -12.57 -16.04
N LEU A 50 -27.34 -13.45 -17.00
CA LEU A 50 -28.32 -14.29 -17.68
C LEU A 50 -28.90 -15.37 -16.75
N SER A 51 -28.05 -16.08 -16.02
CA SER A 51 -28.42 -17.13 -15.07
C SER A 51 -27.58 -17.00 -13.78
N PRO A 52 -28.14 -16.44 -12.69
CA PRO A 52 -27.43 -16.31 -11.42
C PRO A 52 -26.96 -17.67 -10.89
N GLY A 53 -25.71 -17.75 -10.46
CA GLY A 53 -25.07 -19.02 -10.07
C GLY A 53 -24.67 -19.92 -11.25
N SER A 54 -24.70 -19.44 -12.50
CA SER A 54 -24.10 -20.15 -13.63
C SER A 54 -22.57 -20.20 -13.52
N VAL A 55 -21.95 -19.07 -13.20
CA VAL A 55 -20.53 -18.91 -12.82
C VAL A 55 -20.44 -18.61 -11.33
N ASP A 56 -19.53 -19.27 -10.59
CA ASP A 56 -19.12 -18.78 -9.26
C ASP A 56 -18.15 -17.62 -9.49
N LEU A 57 -18.50 -16.43 -8.98
CA LEU A 57 -17.73 -15.21 -9.16
C LEU A 57 -16.32 -15.29 -8.53
N LYS A 58 -16.09 -16.23 -7.59
CA LYS A 58 -14.80 -16.44 -6.90
C LYS A 58 -13.71 -17.07 -7.77
N ASP A 59 -14.12 -17.78 -8.84
CA ASP A 59 -13.22 -18.38 -9.82
C ASP A 59 -12.71 -17.35 -10.85
N ILE A 60 -13.45 -16.25 -11.02
CA ILE A 60 -13.13 -15.13 -11.90
C ILE A 60 -12.04 -14.27 -11.25
N ASN A 61 -11.02 -13.91 -12.02
CA ASN A 61 -10.09 -12.84 -11.64
C ASN A 61 -10.60 -11.51 -12.19
N PHE A 62 -11.34 -10.74 -11.38
CA PHE A 62 -12.00 -9.48 -11.77
C PHE A 62 -11.05 -8.34 -12.18
N ARG A 63 -9.81 -8.33 -11.70
CA ARG A 63 -8.75 -7.43 -12.15
C ARG A 63 -7.53 -8.27 -12.56
N PRO A 64 -7.54 -8.89 -13.76
CA PRO A 64 -6.47 -9.81 -14.17
C PRO A 64 -5.18 -9.07 -14.56
N GLN A 65 -5.21 -7.74 -14.68
CA GLN A 65 -4.06 -6.87 -15.04
C GLN A 65 -3.35 -7.31 -16.34
N MET A 66 -4.14 -7.78 -17.32
CA MET A 66 -3.69 -8.37 -18.59
C MET A 66 -2.67 -9.54 -18.46
N SER A 67 -2.61 -10.18 -17.28
CA SER A 67 -1.88 -11.42 -17.04
C SER A 67 -2.47 -12.53 -17.91
N GLN A 68 -1.73 -12.98 -18.93
CA GLN A 68 -2.24 -13.88 -19.97
C GLN A 68 -2.85 -15.14 -19.37
N PHE A 69 -2.28 -15.69 -18.29
CA PHE A 69 -2.83 -16.84 -17.56
C PHE A 69 -4.22 -16.55 -16.96
N LEU A 70 -4.42 -15.40 -16.31
CA LEU A 70 -5.67 -15.07 -15.63
C LEU A 70 -6.79 -14.72 -16.63
N CYS A 71 -6.47 -13.95 -17.68
CA CYS A 71 -7.41 -13.67 -18.76
C CYS A 71 -7.85 -14.97 -19.45
N LEU A 72 -6.90 -15.85 -19.80
CA LEU A 72 -7.21 -17.16 -20.38
C LEU A 72 -7.99 -18.06 -19.41
N LYS A 73 -7.75 -17.98 -18.08
CA LYS A 73 -8.57 -18.69 -17.07
C LYS A 73 -10.03 -18.21 -17.12
N ASN A 74 -10.26 -16.91 -17.07
CA ASN A 74 -11.61 -16.33 -17.16
C ASN A 74 -12.33 -16.76 -18.45
N ILE A 75 -11.66 -16.65 -19.60
CA ILE A 75 -12.24 -17.06 -20.91
C ILE A 75 -12.57 -18.56 -20.93
N ARG A 76 -11.70 -19.42 -20.37
CA ARG A 76 -11.98 -20.86 -20.25
C ARG A 76 -13.16 -21.15 -19.32
N THR A 77 -13.32 -20.40 -18.23
CA THR A 77 -14.49 -20.49 -17.34
C THR A 77 -15.78 -20.12 -18.07
N PHE A 78 -15.78 -19.02 -18.84
CA PHE A 78 -16.90 -18.66 -19.72
C PHE A 78 -17.25 -19.79 -20.69
N LEU A 79 -16.29 -20.25 -21.51
CA LEU A 79 -16.52 -21.28 -22.52
C LEU A 79 -17.03 -22.60 -21.90
N LYS A 80 -16.48 -22.98 -20.74
CA LYS A 80 -16.95 -24.16 -19.99
C LYS A 80 -18.40 -24.01 -19.54
N VAL A 81 -18.79 -22.86 -18.98
CA VAL A 81 -20.18 -22.66 -18.52
C VAL A 81 -21.15 -22.53 -19.69
N CYS A 82 -20.73 -21.98 -20.83
CA CYS A 82 -21.49 -22.00 -22.08
C CYS A 82 -21.81 -23.44 -22.54
N HIS A 83 -20.84 -24.35 -22.47
CA HIS A 83 -21.04 -25.78 -22.74
C HIS A 83 -21.92 -26.43 -21.65
N ASP A 84 -21.48 -26.39 -20.39
CA ASP A 84 -22.02 -27.21 -19.29
C ASP A 84 -23.40 -26.75 -18.78
N LYS A 85 -23.76 -25.46 -18.91
CA LYS A 85 -25.03 -24.90 -18.41
C LYS A 85 -25.92 -24.26 -19.48
N PHE A 86 -25.35 -23.76 -20.59
CA PHE A 86 -26.12 -23.20 -21.72
C PHE A 86 -26.19 -24.13 -22.94
N GLY A 87 -25.55 -25.31 -22.89
CA GLY A 87 -25.68 -26.35 -23.92
C GLY A 87 -25.07 -26.00 -25.28
N LEU A 88 -24.18 -25.00 -25.35
CA LEU A 88 -23.47 -24.68 -26.60
C LEU A 88 -22.55 -25.84 -26.97
N ARG A 89 -22.59 -26.24 -28.25
CA ARG A 89 -21.74 -27.31 -28.78
C ARG A 89 -20.32 -26.79 -28.97
N ASN A 90 -19.33 -27.69 -28.95
CA ASN A 90 -17.93 -27.34 -29.25
C ASN A 90 -17.71 -26.75 -30.66
N SER A 91 -18.69 -26.87 -31.58
CA SER A 91 -18.72 -26.20 -32.89
C SER A 91 -19.14 -24.73 -32.85
N ASP A 92 -19.81 -24.31 -31.77
CA ASP A 92 -20.40 -22.98 -31.57
C ASP A 92 -19.60 -22.19 -30.51
N LEU A 93 -18.40 -22.66 -30.17
CA LEU A 93 -17.47 -22.08 -29.19
C LEU A 93 -16.15 -21.72 -29.87
N PHE A 94 -15.52 -20.64 -29.40
CA PHE A 94 -14.21 -20.16 -29.89
C PHE A 94 -13.05 -20.72 -29.06
N ASP A 95 -11.84 -20.76 -29.63
CA ASP A 95 -10.63 -21.08 -28.84
C ASP A 95 -10.27 -19.88 -27.95
N PRO A 96 -9.80 -20.05 -26.70
CA PRO A 96 -9.47 -18.92 -25.82
C PRO A 96 -8.54 -17.84 -26.42
N PHE A 97 -7.69 -18.19 -27.39
CA PHE A 97 -6.82 -17.24 -28.09
C PHE A 97 -7.50 -16.50 -29.26
N ASP A 98 -8.64 -16.98 -29.77
CA ASP A 98 -9.48 -16.26 -30.74
C ASP A 98 -9.96 -14.91 -30.16
N LEU A 99 -10.14 -14.86 -28.83
CA LEU A 99 -10.44 -13.65 -28.05
C LEU A 99 -9.20 -12.97 -27.47
N PHE A 100 -8.33 -13.69 -26.74
CA PHE A 100 -7.23 -13.04 -26.01
C PHE A 100 -6.17 -12.38 -26.94
N ASP A 101 -5.80 -13.07 -28.02
CA ASP A 101 -4.93 -12.53 -29.07
C ASP A 101 -5.75 -11.87 -30.20
N VAL A 102 -7.08 -11.83 -30.08
CA VAL A 102 -8.05 -11.32 -31.07
C VAL A 102 -7.86 -11.93 -32.48
N ARG A 103 -7.52 -13.22 -32.56
CA ARG A 103 -7.23 -13.94 -33.82
C ARG A 103 -8.46 -14.18 -34.68
N ASP A 104 -9.63 -14.34 -34.05
CA ASP A 104 -10.90 -14.59 -34.73
C ASP A 104 -12.05 -14.08 -33.86
N PHE A 105 -12.19 -12.76 -33.85
CA PHE A 105 -13.25 -12.11 -33.08
C PHE A 105 -14.66 -12.39 -33.66
N GLY A 106 -14.76 -12.80 -34.93
CA GLY A 106 -16.00 -13.25 -35.56
C GLY A 106 -16.61 -14.46 -34.82
N LYS A 107 -15.81 -15.49 -34.49
CA LYS A 107 -16.30 -16.60 -33.65
C LYS A 107 -16.74 -16.15 -32.25
N VAL A 108 -16.10 -15.13 -31.67
CA VAL A 108 -16.49 -14.58 -30.36
C VAL A 108 -17.89 -13.96 -30.45
N ILE A 109 -18.11 -13.08 -31.42
CA ILE A 109 -19.42 -12.47 -31.67
C ILE A 109 -20.48 -13.54 -31.95
N SER A 110 -20.16 -14.56 -32.76
CA SER A 110 -21.07 -15.67 -33.07
C SER A 110 -21.47 -16.49 -31.84
N ALA A 111 -20.53 -16.82 -30.94
CA ALA A 111 -20.82 -17.51 -29.69
C ALA A 111 -21.70 -16.67 -28.74
N VAL A 112 -21.51 -15.34 -28.73
CA VAL A 112 -22.35 -14.42 -27.95
C VAL A 112 -23.73 -14.25 -28.58
N SER A 113 -23.84 -14.25 -29.92
CA SER A 113 -25.11 -14.30 -30.65
C SER A 113 -25.90 -15.57 -30.28
N ARG A 114 -25.25 -16.74 -30.26
CA ARG A 114 -25.86 -18.01 -29.82
C ARG A 114 -26.43 -17.94 -28.40
N LEU A 115 -25.73 -17.27 -27.47
CA LEU A 115 -26.24 -17.01 -26.12
C LEU A 115 -27.47 -16.08 -26.13
N SER A 116 -27.50 -15.08 -27.02
CA SER A 116 -28.64 -14.17 -27.15
C SER A 116 -29.92 -14.88 -27.59
N PHE A 117 -29.80 -15.85 -28.50
CA PHE A 117 -30.91 -16.72 -28.92
C PHE A 117 -31.25 -17.83 -27.91
N HIS A 118 -30.46 -18.04 -26.85
CA HIS A 118 -30.77 -19.09 -25.87
C HIS A 118 -32.04 -18.77 -25.08
N SER A 119 -32.84 -19.78 -24.75
CA SER A 119 -34.15 -19.62 -24.11
C SER A 119 -34.10 -18.82 -22.79
N ILE A 120 -33.01 -18.98 -22.01
CA ILE A 120 -32.77 -18.23 -20.76
C ILE A 120 -32.67 -16.71 -21.03
N ALA A 121 -32.03 -16.30 -22.12
CA ALA A 121 -31.89 -14.89 -22.47
C ALA A 121 -33.22 -14.31 -22.99
N GLN A 122 -33.88 -15.03 -23.89
CA GLN A 122 -35.21 -14.63 -24.41
C GLN A 122 -36.25 -14.50 -23.29
N THR A 123 -36.22 -15.38 -22.28
CA THR A 123 -37.14 -15.35 -21.11
C THR A 123 -36.99 -14.06 -20.29
N LYS A 124 -35.87 -13.34 -20.39
CA LYS A 124 -35.67 -12.04 -19.73
C LYS A 124 -36.19 -10.84 -20.54
N GLY A 125 -36.82 -11.07 -21.69
CA GLY A 125 -37.35 -10.02 -22.57
C GLY A 125 -36.29 -9.25 -23.36
N ILE A 126 -35.02 -9.69 -23.29
CA ILE A 126 -33.91 -9.10 -24.02
C ILE A 126 -33.99 -9.57 -25.48
N ARG A 127 -33.88 -8.64 -26.44
CA ARG A 127 -33.96 -8.96 -27.87
C ARG A 127 -32.65 -9.64 -28.33
N PRO A 128 -32.69 -10.78 -29.05
CA PRO A 128 -31.48 -11.43 -29.56
C PRO A 128 -30.86 -10.64 -30.73
N PHE A 129 -29.63 -11.00 -31.10
CA PHE A 129 -28.92 -10.46 -32.27
C PHE A 129 -28.16 -11.58 -33.02
N PRO A 130 -27.88 -11.45 -34.34
CA PRO A 130 -28.26 -10.34 -35.22
C PRO A 130 -29.77 -10.25 -35.51
N SER A 131 -30.25 -9.06 -35.88
CA SER A 131 -31.59 -8.89 -36.48
C SER A 131 -31.61 -9.28 -37.96
N GLU A 132 -32.81 -9.50 -38.51
CA GLU A 132 -33.01 -9.85 -39.94
C GLU A 132 -32.58 -8.72 -40.90
N GLU A 133 -32.31 -7.50 -40.40
CA GLU A 133 -31.80 -6.34 -41.15
C GLU A 133 -30.26 -6.19 -41.07
N THR A 134 -29.55 -7.31 -40.90
CA THR A 134 -28.08 -7.34 -40.84
C THR A 134 -27.51 -7.56 -42.24
N ALA A 135 -26.47 -6.79 -42.60
CA ALA A 135 -25.81 -6.90 -43.90
C ALA A 135 -24.90 -8.15 -43.96
N GLU A 136 -24.65 -8.65 -45.16
CA GLU A 136 -23.84 -9.85 -45.37
C GLU A 136 -22.36 -9.64 -44.98
N ASN A 137 -21.83 -10.56 -44.16
CA ASN A 137 -20.43 -10.76 -43.79
C ASN A 137 -19.49 -9.54 -43.73
N ASP A 138 -19.51 -8.84 -42.58
CA ASP A 138 -18.44 -7.91 -42.14
C ASP A 138 -17.09 -8.62 -41.81
N ASP A 139 -16.77 -9.77 -42.41
CA ASP A 139 -15.56 -10.56 -42.11
C ASP A 139 -14.27 -9.74 -42.24
N ASP A 140 -14.25 -8.81 -43.18
CA ASP A 140 -13.15 -7.88 -43.44
C ASP A 140 -12.85 -6.94 -42.27
N VAL A 141 -13.86 -6.61 -41.45
CA VAL A 141 -13.74 -5.69 -40.31
C VAL A 141 -12.91 -6.31 -39.17
N TYR A 142 -12.83 -7.65 -39.12
CA TYR A 142 -12.03 -8.36 -38.11
C TYR A 142 -10.56 -8.58 -38.53
N ARG A 143 -10.22 -8.49 -39.83
CA ARG A 143 -8.93 -8.95 -40.37
C ARG A 143 -7.67 -8.23 -39.85
N SER A 144 -7.80 -7.01 -39.30
CA SER A 144 -6.68 -6.24 -38.73
C SER A 144 -6.63 -6.25 -37.19
N LEU A 145 -7.54 -6.96 -36.50
CA LEU A 145 -7.64 -6.86 -35.04
C LEU A 145 -6.49 -7.55 -34.30
N GLU A 146 -5.91 -8.62 -34.85
CA GLU A 146 -4.73 -9.28 -34.28
C GLU A 146 -3.49 -8.37 -34.29
N GLU A 147 -3.46 -7.33 -35.13
CA GLU A 147 -2.38 -6.35 -35.22
C GLU A 147 -2.64 -5.17 -34.27
N LEU A 148 -3.88 -4.68 -34.19
CA LEU A 148 -4.27 -3.67 -33.19
C LEU A 148 -4.14 -4.21 -31.75
N ALA A 149 -4.45 -5.49 -31.52
CA ALA A 149 -4.28 -6.18 -30.23
C ALA A 149 -2.81 -6.38 -29.81
N ASP A 150 -1.89 -6.28 -30.78
CA ASP A 150 -0.44 -6.40 -30.63
C ASP A 150 0.26 -5.05 -30.37
N GLU A 151 -0.45 -3.93 -30.62
CA GLU A 151 0.04 -2.55 -30.53
C GLU A 151 -0.71 -1.68 -29.48
N HIS A 152 -1.93 -2.05 -29.09
CA HIS A 152 -2.76 -1.28 -28.14
C HIS A 152 -3.14 -2.09 -26.89
N ASP A 153 -2.63 -1.63 -25.74
CA ASP A 153 -2.75 -2.34 -24.45
C ASP A 153 -2.82 -1.29 -23.31
N LEU A 154 -3.91 -0.51 -23.28
CA LEU A 154 -4.07 0.65 -22.39
C LEU A 154 -5.49 0.77 -21.81
N GLY A 155 -5.58 1.12 -20.52
CA GLY A 155 -6.79 1.59 -19.83
C GLY A 155 -7.32 0.65 -18.73
N GLU A 156 -7.36 1.13 -17.48
CA GLU A 156 -8.21 0.52 -16.43
C GLU A 156 -9.68 0.95 -16.56
N ASP A 157 -9.97 1.98 -17.38
CA ASP A 157 -11.26 2.68 -17.50
C ASP A 157 -12.42 1.85 -18.12
N ILE A 158 -12.23 0.53 -18.26
CA ILE A 158 -13.23 -0.42 -18.74
C ILE A 158 -14.00 -1.06 -17.57
N TYR A 159 -13.42 -1.07 -16.36
CA TYR A 159 -13.97 -1.82 -15.21
C TYR A 159 -14.98 -1.04 -14.35
N ASP A 160 -15.38 0.18 -14.73
CA ASP A 160 -16.38 1.03 -14.04
C ASP A 160 -17.78 0.38 -13.91
N CYS A 161 -18.01 -0.79 -14.50
CA CYS A 161 -19.25 -1.58 -14.40
C CYS A 161 -19.05 -3.02 -13.91
N VAL A 162 -17.85 -3.39 -13.50
CA VAL A 162 -17.69 -4.52 -12.57
C VAL A 162 -18.08 -4.01 -11.18
N PRO A 163 -18.98 -4.70 -10.45
CA PRO A 163 -19.24 -4.35 -9.06
C PRO A 163 -17.95 -4.47 -8.22
N CYS A 164 -17.38 -3.32 -7.85
CA CYS A 164 -16.68 -3.25 -6.57
C CYS A 164 -17.72 -3.43 -5.45
N GLU A 165 -17.29 -3.88 -4.27
CA GLU A 165 -18.17 -4.14 -3.11
C GLU A 165 -18.64 -2.84 -2.42
N ASP A 166 -18.93 -1.80 -3.22
CA ASP A 166 -19.26 -0.44 -2.80
C ASP A 166 -20.65 -0.34 -2.13
N GLU A 167 -21.47 -1.41 -2.22
CA GLU A 167 -22.66 -1.59 -1.37
C GLU A 167 -22.34 -1.43 0.12
N GLY A 168 -21.09 -1.74 0.53
CA GLY A 168 -20.64 -1.56 1.90
C GLY A 168 -20.62 -0.11 2.37
N ASP A 169 -20.27 0.87 1.53
CA ASP A 169 -20.03 2.24 2.03
C ASP A 169 -21.34 2.98 2.35
N ASP A 170 -22.40 2.81 1.55
CA ASP A 170 -23.76 3.25 1.92
C ASP A 170 -24.20 2.63 3.27
N ILE A 171 -23.84 1.37 3.54
CA ILE A 171 -24.18 0.66 4.78
C ILE A 171 -23.41 1.21 5.99
N TYR A 172 -22.10 1.43 5.88
CA TYR A 172 -21.32 2.01 6.99
C TYR A 172 -21.83 3.40 7.37
N GLU A 173 -22.10 4.25 6.37
CA GLU A 173 -22.59 5.59 6.61
C GLU A 173 -23.93 5.55 7.36
N ASP A 174 -24.85 4.64 6.98
CA ASP A 174 -26.18 4.53 7.60
C ASP A 174 -26.18 3.81 8.97
N ILE A 175 -25.20 2.95 9.25
CA ILE A 175 -24.96 2.35 10.58
C ILE A 175 -24.29 3.35 11.52
N ILE A 176 -23.24 4.05 11.09
CA ILE A 176 -22.39 4.89 11.94
C ILE A 176 -22.87 6.35 12.02
N ARG A 177 -23.85 6.75 11.20
CA ARG A 177 -24.49 8.07 11.18
C ARG A 177 -24.73 8.67 12.57
N VAL A 178 -24.21 9.87 12.80
CA VAL A 178 -24.54 10.69 13.97
C VAL A 178 -25.84 11.45 13.70
N GLU A 179 -26.75 11.51 14.68
CA GLU A 179 -27.89 12.44 14.64
C GLU A 179 -27.40 13.84 14.99
N VAL A 180 -27.27 14.68 13.96
CA VAL A 180 -26.58 15.97 14.06
C VAL A 180 -27.43 16.99 14.85
N GLN A 181 -27.23 17.04 16.17
CA GLN A 181 -27.96 17.94 17.08
C GLN A 181 -27.79 19.42 16.74
N GLN A 182 -26.67 19.80 16.11
CA GLN A 182 -26.45 21.13 15.53
C GLN A 182 -25.74 21.02 14.18
N PRO A 183 -26.44 21.16 13.03
CA PRO A 183 -25.76 21.20 11.73
C PRO A 183 -24.93 22.47 11.62
N MET A 184 -23.78 22.42 10.92
CA MET A 184 -22.86 23.55 10.84
C MET A 184 -23.53 24.79 10.26
N LYS A 185 -23.80 25.78 11.12
CA LYS A 185 -24.44 27.05 10.74
C LYS A 185 -23.42 28.00 10.13
N MET A 186 -23.86 28.74 9.12
CA MET A 186 -23.06 29.79 8.49
C MET A 186 -22.83 30.92 9.52
N GLY A 187 -21.62 30.96 10.09
CA GLY A 187 -21.26 31.85 11.22
C GLY A 187 -20.49 31.18 12.36
N MET A 188 -20.35 29.84 12.39
CA MET A 188 -19.54 29.14 13.40
C MET A 188 -18.04 29.45 13.29
N THR A 189 -17.37 29.54 14.45
CA THR A 189 -15.92 29.79 14.56
C THR A 189 -15.11 28.52 14.24
N GLU A 190 -13.80 28.67 14.01
CA GLU A 190 -12.90 27.52 13.82
C GLU A 190 -12.84 26.61 15.06
N ASP A 191 -12.94 27.17 16.27
CA ASP A 191 -13.00 26.39 17.51
C ASP A 191 -14.30 25.60 17.64
N ASP A 192 -15.44 26.15 17.21
CA ASP A 192 -16.70 25.40 17.15
C ASP A 192 -16.60 24.21 16.18
N LYS A 193 -16.00 24.41 14.99
CA LYS A 193 -15.78 23.35 13.99
C LYS A 193 -14.83 22.27 14.53
N ARG A 194 -13.71 22.65 15.15
CA ARG A 194 -12.78 21.73 15.82
C ARG A 194 -13.52 20.89 16.87
N ASN A 195 -14.40 21.51 17.66
CA ASN A 195 -15.19 20.80 18.66
C ASN A 195 -16.22 19.85 18.04
N CYS A 196 -16.84 20.20 16.91
CA CYS A 196 -17.65 19.26 16.13
C CYS A 196 -16.84 18.04 15.67
N CYS A 197 -15.65 18.23 15.08
CA CYS A 197 -14.80 17.11 14.64
C CYS A 197 -14.34 16.22 15.81
N LEU A 198 -14.11 16.79 17.00
CA LEU A 198 -13.80 16.03 18.21
C LEU A 198 -14.98 15.17 18.69
N LEU A 199 -16.19 15.75 18.72
CA LEU A 199 -17.42 15.02 19.06
C LEU A 199 -17.72 13.93 18.03
N GLU A 200 -17.59 14.22 16.73
CA GLU A 200 -17.76 13.26 15.64
C GLU A 200 -16.82 12.04 15.81
N ILE A 201 -15.54 12.26 16.15
CA ILE A 201 -14.61 11.17 16.44
C ILE A 201 -15.10 10.32 17.63
N GLN A 202 -15.53 10.95 18.73
CA GLN A 202 -16.00 10.25 19.93
C GLN A 202 -17.31 9.49 19.70
N GLU A 203 -18.32 10.13 19.12
CA GLU A 203 -19.66 9.58 18.91
C GLU A 203 -19.65 8.46 17.85
N THR A 204 -18.90 8.63 16.75
CA THR A 204 -18.76 7.55 15.76
C THR A 204 -17.95 6.38 16.30
N GLU A 205 -17.00 6.61 17.23
CA GLU A 205 -16.27 5.51 17.89
C GLU A 205 -17.15 4.78 18.91
N ALA A 206 -17.96 5.51 19.67
CA ALA A 206 -18.93 4.92 20.60
C ALA A 206 -19.97 4.07 19.86
N LYS A 207 -20.50 4.57 18.73
CA LYS A 207 -21.45 3.84 17.88
C LYS A 207 -20.80 2.64 17.19
N TYR A 208 -19.53 2.76 16.77
CA TYR A 208 -18.76 1.65 16.23
C TYR A 208 -18.50 0.56 17.27
N TYR A 209 -17.96 0.91 18.44
CA TYR A 209 -17.74 -0.05 19.54
C TYR A 209 -19.04 -0.76 19.94
N LYS A 210 -20.15 -0.01 20.08
CA LYS A 210 -21.47 -0.61 20.34
C LYS A 210 -21.88 -1.60 19.24
N THR A 211 -21.64 -1.28 17.96
CA THR A 211 -21.94 -2.20 16.85
C THR A 211 -21.13 -3.49 16.96
N LEU A 212 -19.84 -3.42 17.34
CA LEU A 212 -19.03 -4.62 17.61
C LEU A 212 -19.58 -5.45 18.79
N GLU A 213 -19.97 -4.76 19.87
CA GLU A 213 -20.53 -5.37 21.07
C GLU A 213 -21.89 -6.04 20.81
N ASP A 214 -22.73 -5.43 19.97
CA ASP A 214 -23.99 -5.99 19.51
C ASP A 214 -23.77 -7.25 18.64
N ILE A 215 -22.69 -7.33 17.85
CA ILE A 215 -22.32 -8.57 17.12
C ILE A 215 -21.90 -9.67 18.11
N GLU A 216 -21.08 -9.37 19.12
CA GLU A 216 -20.66 -10.36 20.12
C GLU A 216 -21.85 -10.91 20.92
N LYS A 217 -22.67 -10.00 21.47
CA LYS A 217 -23.79 -10.35 22.35
C LYS A 217 -24.92 -11.06 21.61
N ASN A 218 -25.31 -10.56 20.43
CA ASN A 218 -26.53 -10.99 19.77
C ASN A 218 -26.32 -11.98 18.62
N TYR A 219 -25.11 -12.05 18.03
CA TYR A 219 -24.78 -13.06 17.01
C TYR A 219 -23.77 -14.09 17.52
N MET A 220 -22.57 -13.69 17.96
CA MET A 220 -21.50 -14.66 18.29
C MET A 220 -21.93 -15.61 19.42
N ASN A 221 -22.49 -15.09 20.51
CA ASN A 221 -22.85 -15.91 21.66
C ASN A 221 -24.04 -16.86 21.39
N PRO A 222 -25.13 -16.46 20.69
CA PRO A 222 -26.15 -17.40 20.25
C PRO A 222 -25.70 -18.39 19.17
N LEU A 223 -24.79 -18.01 18.27
CA LEU A 223 -24.33 -18.90 17.18
C LEU A 223 -23.32 -19.96 17.65
N LYS A 224 -22.64 -19.76 18.79
CA LYS A 224 -21.84 -20.81 19.49
C LYS A 224 -22.67 -22.07 19.84
N LEU A 225 -24.00 -22.03 19.73
CA LEU A 225 -24.90 -23.18 19.94
C LEU A 225 -25.16 -24.02 18.68
N VAL A 226 -24.88 -23.50 17.48
CA VAL A 226 -25.15 -24.17 16.18
C VAL A 226 -23.92 -24.28 15.27
N LEU A 227 -22.96 -23.36 15.39
CA LEU A 227 -21.72 -23.36 14.65
C LEU A 227 -20.63 -24.17 15.38
N THR A 228 -19.74 -24.81 14.62
CA THR A 228 -18.54 -25.42 15.22
C THR A 228 -17.53 -24.33 15.63
N PRO A 229 -16.57 -24.63 16.53
CA PRO A 229 -15.48 -23.70 16.83
C PRO A 229 -14.68 -23.27 15.59
N GLN A 230 -14.61 -24.13 14.57
CA GLN A 230 -13.93 -23.86 13.30
C GLN A 230 -14.73 -22.89 12.42
N ASP A 231 -16.05 -23.07 12.32
CA ASP A 231 -16.94 -22.11 11.65
C ASP A 231 -16.91 -20.74 12.36
N MET A 232 -16.88 -20.74 13.69
CA MET A 232 -16.80 -19.53 14.51
C MET A 232 -15.49 -18.76 14.26
N GLU A 233 -14.33 -19.41 14.22
CA GLU A 233 -13.07 -18.74 13.85
C GLU A 233 -13.09 -18.29 12.38
N ALA A 234 -13.63 -19.11 11.46
CA ALA A 234 -13.71 -18.77 10.04
C ALA A 234 -14.57 -17.52 9.76
N ILE A 235 -15.71 -17.36 10.45
CA ILE A 235 -16.66 -16.26 10.25
C ILE A 235 -16.25 -15.00 11.03
N PHE A 236 -15.81 -15.13 12.29
CA PHE A 236 -15.54 -13.98 13.16
C PHE A 236 -14.05 -13.61 13.27
N ILE A 237 -13.13 -14.42 12.72
CA ILE A 237 -11.71 -14.13 12.47
C ILE A 237 -10.86 -13.75 13.70
N ASN A 238 -11.05 -12.53 14.21
CA ASN A 238 -10.45 -11.98 15.43
C ASN A 238 -11.29 -10.80 15.99
N LEU A 239 -12.61 -10.84 15.78
CA LEU A 239 -13.53 -9.78 16.19
C LEU A 239 -13.51 -9.54 17.72
N GLU A 240 -13.36 -10.60 18.53
CA GLU A 240 -13.19 -10.45 19.98
C GLU A 240 -11.98 -9.58 20.35
N ASP A 241 -10.89 -9.62 19.57
CA ASP A 241 -9.70 -8.80 19.82
C ASP A 241 -9.88 -7.37 19.31
N LEU A 242 -10.64 -7.17 18.24
CA LEU A 242 -11.11 -5.84 17.83
C LEU A 242 -11.97 -5.21 18.94
N ILE A 243 -12.94 -5.92 19.49
CA ILE A 243 -13.78 -5.46 20.62
C ILE A 243 -12.90 -5.04 21.80
N LYS A 244 -11.94 -5.88 22.21
CA LYS A 244 -10.99 -5.59 23.31
C LYS A 244 -10.14 -4.35 23.05
N VAL A 245 -9.66 -4.15 21.81
CA VAL A 245 -8.88 -2.96 21.43
C VAL A 245 -9.77 -1.71 21.43
N HIS A 246 -10.94 -1.76 20.78
CA HIS A 246 -11.81 -0.60 20.62
C HIS A 246 -12.48 -0.15 21.93
N PHE A 247 -12.80 -1.07 22.85
CA PHE A 247 -13.21 -0.72 24.22
C PHE A 247 -12.15 0.16 24.93
N ASN A 248 -10.88 -0.24 24.84
CA ASN A 248 -9.79 0.50 25.46
C ASN A 248 -9.45 1.80 24.71
N PHE A 249 -9.69 1.84 23.40
CA PHE A 249 -9.47 3.02 22.54
C PHE A 249 -10.52 4.10 22.80
N LEU A 250 -11.81 3.74 22.80
CA LEU A 250 -12.92 4.62 23.15
C LEU A 250 -12.71 5.26 24.54
N ARG A 251 -12.42 4.44 25.56
CA ARG A 251 -12.15 4.96 26.92
C ARG A 251 -10.95 5.92 26.97
N ALA A 252 -9.95 5.75 26.12
CA ALA A 252 -8.82 6.68 26.02
C ALA A 252 -9.19 7.98 25.28
N ILE A 253 -10.07 7.91 24.28
CA ILE A 253 -10.67 9.07 23.62
C ILE A 253 -11.53 9.86 24.62
N ASP A 254 -12.39 9.21 25.41
CA ASP A 254 -13.23 9.85 26.43
C ASP A 254 -12.41 10.66 27.45
N VAL A 255 -11.31 10.08 27.94
CA VAL A 255 -10.37 10.76 28.88
C VAL A 255 -9.67 11.95 28.21
N SER A 256 -9.35 11.86 26.91
CA SER A 256 -8.83 12.99 26.14
C SER A 256 -9.90 14.09 25.94
N MET A 257 -11.16 13.70 25.73
CA MET A 257 -12.29 14.62 25.55
C MET A 257 -12.59 15.41 26.84
N MET A 258 -12.49 14.78 28.01
CA MET A 258 -12.49 15.48 29.31
C MET A 258 -11.39 16.55 29.43
N SER A 259 -10.32 16.45 28.63
CA SER A 259 -9.20 17.38 28.56
C SER A 259 -9.23 18.27 27.28
N GLY A 260 -10.41 18.51 26.72
CA GLY A 260 -10.61 19.38 25.54
C GLY A 260 -10.06 18.82 24.22
N GLY A 261 -9.86 17.50 24.15
CA GLY A 261 -9.30 16.79 22.99
C GLY A 261 -7.78 16.97 22.79
N SER A 262 -7.11 17.73 23.66
CA SER A 262 -5.70 18.14 23.49
C SER A 262 -4.70 16.97 23.47
N SER A 263 -5.06 15.81 24.02
CA SER A 263 -4.21 14.61 24.02
C SER A 263 -4.62 13.56 22.97
N LEU A 264 -5.63 13.84 22.13
CA LEU A 264 -6.23 12.87 21.22
C LEU A 264 -5.21 12.29 20.23
N ALA A 265 -4.32 13.12 19.70
CA ALA A 265 -3.22 12.71 18.84
C ALA A 265 -2.34 11.61 19.47
N LYS A 266 -2.03 11.73 20.77
CA LYS A 266 -1.25 10.75 21.53
C LYS A 266 -1.98 9.41 21.66
N VAL A 267 -3.31 9.43 21.80
CA VAL A 267 -4.14 8.21 21.83
C VAL A 267 -4.05 7.46 20.50
N PHE A 268 -4.18 8.14 19.36
CA PHE A 268 -4.01 7.52 18.04
C PHE A 268 -2.60 6.94 17.83
N LEU A 269 -1.55 7.64 18.29
CA LEU A 269 -0.17 7.16 18.20
C LEU A 269 0.07 5.92 19.08
N GLU A 270 -0.45 5.89 20.31
CA GLU A 270 -0.34 4.73 21.22
C GLU A 270 -1.11 3.50 20.75
N PHE A 271 -2.18 3.68 19.96
CA PHE A 271 -2.99 2.58 19.43
C PHE A 271 -2.58 2.14 18.01
N LYS A 272 -1.71 2.87 17.29
CA LYS A 272 -1.27 2.53 15.92
C LYS A 272 -0.86 1.06 15.76
N GLU A 273 -0.05 0.54 16.69
CA GLU A 273 0.41 -0.86 16.66
C GLU A 273 -0.66 -1.85 17.11
N ARG A 274 -1.58 -1.44 18.01
CA ARG A 274 -2.70 -2.29 18.47
C ARG A 274 -3.72 -2.51 17.36
N LEU A 275 -3.90 -1.53 16.48
CA LEU A 275 -4.79 -1.57 15.32
C LEU A 275 -4.20 -2.43 14.16
N LEU A 276 -2.97 -2.95 14.26
CA LEU A 276 -2.44 -3.88 13.25
C LEU A 276 -3.26 -5.17 13.10
N ILE A 277 -4.07 -5.53 14.09
CA ILE A 277 -4.95 -6.71 14.06
C ILE A 277 -6.04 -6.63 12.95
N TYR A 278 -6.31 -5.45 12.40
CA TYR A 278 -7.11 -5.31 11.17
C TYR A 278 -6.47 -6.02 9.97
N GLY A 279 -5.14 -6.22 9.96
CA GLY A 279 -4.47 -7.01 8.92
C GLY A 279 -4.95 -8.47 8.87
N LYS A 280 -5.19 -9.13 10.01
CA LYS A 280 -5.81 -10.48 10.04
C LYS A 280 -7.26 -10.39 9.56
N TYR A 281 -8.02 -9.41 10.07
CA TYR A 281 -9.44 -9.25 9.78
C TYR A 281 -9.73 -9.00 8.29
N CYS A 282 -9.23 -7.91 7.72
CA CYS A 282 -9.53 -7.50 6.35
C CYS A 282 -9.04 -8.52 5.30
N SER A 283 -7.94 -9.23 5.58
CA SER A 283 -7.46 -10.30 4.69
C SER A 283 -8.28 -11.59 4.76
N HIS A 284 -9.10 -11.81 5.79
CA HIS A 284 -9.95 -13.02 5.92
C HIS A 284 -11.43 -12.74 5.69
N MET A 285 -11.83 -11.47 5.48
CA MET A 285 -13.22 -11.07 5.28
C MET A 285 -13.91 -11.80 4.11
N GLU A 286 -13.25 -11.93 2.96
CA GLU A 286 -13.78 -12.68 1.80
C GLU A 286 -14.08 -14.15 2.17
N TYR A 287 -13.18 -14.79 2.94
CA TYR A 287 -13.33 -16.17 3.39
C TYR A 287 -14.44 -16.31 4.44
N ALA A 288 -14.58 -15.34 5.35
CA ALA A 288 -15.65 -15.28 6.33
C ALA A 288 -17.03 -15.15 5.68
N GLN A 289 -17.20 -14.20 4.74
CA GLN A 289 -18.43 -14.06 3.96
C GLN A 289 -18.75 -15.32 3.16
N ASN A 290 -17.75 -15.95 2.55
CA ASN A 290 -17.94 -17.18 1.78
C ASN A 290 -18.37 -18.37 2.67
N THR A 291 -17.77 -18.49 3.86
CA THR A 291 -18.12 -19.54 4.84
C THR A 291 -19.54 -19.32 5.37
N LEU A 292 -19.89 -18.08 5.74
CA LEU A 292 -21.24 -17.73 6.20
C LEU A 292 -22.30 -17.97 5.12
N ASN A 293 -22.08 -17.52 3.88
CA ASN A 293 -22.99 -17.78 2.75
C ASN A 293 -23.20 -19.29 2.51
N HIS A 294 -22.12 -20.07 2.52
CA HIS A 294 -22.19 -21.53 2.35
C HIS A 294 -23.02 -22.20 3.45
N LEU A 295 -22.86 -21.78 4.70
CA LEU A 295 -23.63 -22.30 5.83
C LEU A 295 -25.11 -21.87 5.78
N LEU A 296 -25.41 -20.62 5.43
CA LEU A 296 -26.79 -20.14 5.27
C LEU A 296 -27.56 -20.85 4.14
N ALA A 297 -26.86 -21.24 3.07
CA ALA A 297 -27.43 -22.01 1.97
C ALA A 297 -27.69 -23.49 2.37
N ASN A 298 -26.71 -24.13 3.03
CA ASN A 298 -26.70 -25.59 3.21
C ASN A 298 -27.15 -26.07 4.62
N ARG A 299 -27.28 -25.19 5.60
CA ARG A 299 -27.70 -25.52 6.97
C ARG A 299 -28.87 -24.65 7.43
N GLU A 300 -30.06 -25.24 7.41
CA GLU A 300 -31.30 -24.59 7.84
C GLU A 300 -31.29 -24.18 9.33
N ASP A 301 -30.67 -24.97 10.20
CA ASP A 301 -30.55 -24.66 11.62
C ASP A 301 -29.68 -23.41 11.87
N VAL A 302 -28.62 -23.23 11.08
CA VAL A 302 -27.81 -22.01 11.08
C VAL A 302 -28.58 -20.84 10.50
N ARG A 303 -29.27 -21.03 9.36
CA ARG A 303 -30.10 -19.99 8.72
C ARG A 303 -31.15 -19.42 9.66
N GLN A 304 -32.00 -20.28 10.23
CA GLN A 304 -33.04 -19.86 11.18
C GLN A 304 -32.45 -19.16 12.41
N LYS A 305 -31.28 -19.60 12.89
CA LYS A 305 -30.61 -18.95 14.03
C LYS A 305 -30.04 -17.56 13.67
N VAL A 306 -29.45 -17.39 12.48
CA VAL A 306 -28.97 -16.07 12.02
C VAL A 306 -30.15 -15.11 11.78
N GLU A 307 -31.27 -15.59 11.26
CA GLU A 307 -32.52 -14.81 11.10
C GLU A 307 -33.08 -14.37 12.47
N GLU A 308 -33.15 -15.27 13.46
CA GLU A 308 -33.54 -14.95 14.84
C GLU A 308 -32.62 -13.90 15.49
N CYS A 309 -31.31 -13.98 15.25
CA CYS A 309 -30.34 -12.99 15.71
C CYS A 309 -30.50 -11.65 14.99
N THR A 310 -30.78 -11.66 13.69
CA THR A 310 -30.96 -10.45 12.87
C THR A 310 -32.19 -9.65 13.33
N LEU A 311 -33.31 -10.32 13.61
CA LEU A 311 -34.52 -9.68 14.16
C LEU A 311 -34.31 -9.04 15.55
N LYS A 312 -33.23 -9.40 16.27
CA LYS A 312 -32.88 -8.82 17.58
C LYS A 312 -31.90 -7.65 17.49
N VAL A 313 -31.31 -7.39 16.33
CA VAL A 313 -30.29 -6.35 16.13
C VAL A 313 -30.82 -5.29 15.17
N GLN A 314 -31.02 -4.08 15.69
CA GLN A 314 -31.50 -2.92 14.91
C GLN A 314 -32.78 -3.23 14.11
N ASP A 315 -33.72 -3.94 14.74
CA ASP A 315 -35.00 -4.39 14.17
C ASP A 315 -34.90 -5.12 12.82
N GLY A 316 -33.78 -5.81 12.58
CA GLY A 316 -33.50 -6.51 11.32
C GLY A 316 -33.09 -5.62 10.14
N LYS A 317 -32.75 -4.34 10.39
CA LYS A 317 -32.34 -3.39 9.34
C LYS A 317 -31.06 -3.84 8.59
N PHE A 318 -30.15 -4.52 9.27
CA PHE A 318 -28.88 -5.00 8.70
C PHE A 318 -28.63 -6.46 9.08
N LYS A 319 -28.15 -7.26 8.13
CA LYS A 319 -27.79 -8.67 8.31
C LYS A 319 -26.41 -8.78 8.96
N LEU A 320 -26.08 -9.97 9.47
CA LEU A 320 -24.74 -10.30 9.95
C LEU A 320 -23.65 -10.04 8.88
N GLN A 321 -23.95 -10.30 7.61
CA GLN A 321 -23.02 -10.10 6.49
C GLN A 321 -22.59 -8.64 6.38
N ASP A 322 -23.57 -7.74 6.37
CA ASP A 322 -23.43 -6.29 6.32
C ASP A 322 -22.60 -5.79 7.52
N LEU A 323 -22.96 -6.22 8.73
CA LEU A 323 -22.32 -5.85 9.99
C LEU A 323 -20.84 -6.27 10.08
N LEU A 324 -20.46 -7.38 9.45
CA LEU A 324 -19.07 -7.86 9.45
C LEU A 324 -18.14 -7.04 8.54
N VAL A 325 -18.65 -6.23 7.60
CA VAL A 325 -17.82 -5.36 6.73
C VAL A 325 -17.43 -4.05 7.43
N VAL A 326 -18.30 -3.52 8.32
CA VAL A 326 -18.13 -2.26 9.07
C VAL A 326 -16.72 -2.06 9.67
N PRO A 327 -16.04 -3.08 10.26
CA PRO A 327 -14.68 -2.92 10.79
C PRO A 327 -13.64 -2.53 9.72
N MET A 328 -13.70 -3.16 8.54
CA MET A 328 -12.77 -2.88 7.43
C MET A 328 -12.92 -1.44 6.93
N GLN A 329 -14.10 -0.84 7.07
CA GLN A 329 -14.37 0.53 6.67
C GLN A 329 -13.98 1.53 7.77
N ARG A 330 -14.31 1.24 9.03
CA ARG A 330 -13.99 2.12 10.18
C ARG A 330 -12.51 2.50 10.20
N VAL A 331 -11.63 1.51 10.02
CA VAL A 331 -10.17 1.71 10.08
C VAL A 331 -9.63 2.65 8.99
N LEU A 332 -10.34 2.76 7.85
CA LEU A 332 -10.00 3.68 6.76
C LEU A 332 -10.53 5.11 7.02
N LYS A 333 -11.62 5.27 7.77
CA LYS A 333 -12.22 6.59 8.06
C LYS A 333 -11.39 7.40 9.07
N TYR A 334 -10.56 6.76 9.91
CA TYR A 334 -9.73 7.47 10.92
C TYR A 334 -8.79 8.54 10.35
N HIS A 335 -8.15 8.30 9.21
CA HIS A 335 -7.27 9.31 8.60
C HIS A 335 -8.04 10.43 7.90
N LEU A 336 -9.34 10.28 7.65
CA LEU A 336 -10.20 11.36 7.15
C LEU A 336 -10.61 12.27 8.32
N LEU A 337 -11.07 11.67 9.42
CA LEU A 337 -11.43 12.37 10.66
C LEU A 337 -10.26 13.20 11.22
N LEU A 338 -9.06 12.61 11.31
CA LEU A 338 -7.86 13.33 11.76
C LEU A 338 -7.41 14.44 10.79
N LYS A 339 -7.67 14.29 9.48
CA LYS A 339 -7.32 15.32 8.48
C LYS A 339 -8.19 16.56 8.65
N GLU A 340 -9.48 16.41 8.96
CA GLU A 340 -10.36 17.56 9.18
C GLU A 340 -10.18 18.17 10.58
N LEU A 341 -9.96 17.36 11.62
CA LEU A 341 -9.55 17.89 12.92
C LEU A 341 -8.26 18.73 12.82
N LEU A 342 -7.32 18.34 11.97
CA LEU A 342 -6.09 19.08 11.69
C LEU A 342 -6.32 20.38 10.90
N SER A 343 -7.33 20.45 10.02
CA SER A 343 -7.63 21.67 9.25
C SER A 343 -8.08 22.80 10.19
N HIS A 344 -8.94 22.48 11.16
CA HIS A 344 -9.46 23.38 12.20
C HIS A 344 -8.55 23.54 13.44
N SER A 345 -7.36 22.96 13.46
CA SER A 345 -6.40 23.06 14.58
C SER A 345 -5.17 23.94 14.26
N SER A 346 -5.36 25.00 13.47
CA SER A 346 -4.25 25.66 12.78
C SER A 346 -3.23 26.41 13.65
N ASP A 347 -3.61 26.92 14.83
CA ASP A 347 -2.72 27.71 15.70
C ASP A 347 -2.45 27.04 17.07
N ARG A 348 -2.78 25.75 17.21
CA ARG A 348 -2.69 25.01 18.49
C ARG A 348 -1.38 24.22 18.62
N PRO A 349 -0.79 24.09 19.83
CA PRO A 349 0.49 23.39 20.03
C PRO A 349 0.40 21.88 19.69
N GLU A 350 -0.78 21.29 19.80
CA GLU A 350 -1.09 19.91 19.42
C GLU A 350 -1.00 19.61 17.91
N LYS A 351 -0.95 20.64 17.05
CA LYS A 351 -0.99 20.51 15.57
C LYS A 351 0.07 19.57 15.00
N GLN A 352 1.29 19.59 15.55
CA GLN A 352 2.37 18.70 15.10
C GLN A 352 2.09 17.24 15.47
N GLN A 353 1.55 16.98 16.67
CA GLN A 353 1.17 15.63 17.08
C GLN A 353 -0.05 15.13 16.28
N LEU A 354 -1.02 16.00 15.98
CA LEU A 354 -2.16 15.67 15.10
C LEU A 354 -1.68 15.28 13.68
N LYS A 355 -0.65 15.96 13.15
CA LYS A 355 -0.02 15.58 11.87
C LYS A 355 0.68 14.22 11.94
N GLU A 356 1.41 13.94 13.02
CA GLU A 356 2.04 12.63 13.26
C GLU A 356 1.00 11.51 13.41
N ALA A 357 -0.11 11.78 14.10
CA ALA A 357 -1.25 10.85 14.23
C ALA A 357 -1.95 10.60 12.88
N LEU A 358 -2.11 11.63 12.05
CA LEU A 358 -2.65 11.51 10.69
C LEU A 358 -1.73 10.64 9.81
N GLU A 359 -0.43 10.92 9.79
CA GLU A 359 0.57 10.10 9.07
C GLU A 359 0.58 8.66 9.58
N ALA A 360 0.40 8.44 10.89
CA ALA A 360 0.29 7.12 11.48
C ALA A 360 -0.96 6.34 11.03
N MET A 361 -2.12 6.99 10.93
CA MET A 361 -3.35 6.35 10.44
C MET A 361 -3.33 6.12 8.92
N GLN A 362 -2.67 7.00 8.15
CA GLN A 362 -2.40 6.77 6.73
C GLN A 362 -1.48 5.56 6.52
N ASP A 363 -0.43 5.40 7.34
CA ASP A 363 0.46 4.24 7.29
C ASP A 363 -0.25 2.92 7.68
N LEU A 364 -1.22 2.98 8.59
CA LEU A 364 -2.09 1.85 8.93
C LEU A 364 -3.01 1.45 7.75
N ALA A 365 -3.69 2.41 7.12
CA ALA A 365 -4.54 2.15 5.95
C ALA A 365 -3.73 1.58 4.77
N MET A 366 -2.55 2.15 4.49
CA MET A 366 -1.62 1.60 3.50
C MET A 366 -1.14 0.19 3.88
N TYR A 367 -0.85 -0.08 5.16
CA TYR A 367 -0.48 -1.43 5.62
C TYR A 367 -1.58 -2.45 5.32
N ILE A 368 -2.84 -2.14 5.63
CA ILE A 368 -4.00 -3.03 5.41
C ILE A 368 -4.19 -3.32 3.91
N ASN A 369 -4.05 -2.32 3.05
CA ASN A 369 -4.17 -2.49 1.59
C ASN A 369 -3.07 -3.41 1.02
N GLU A 370 -1.81 -3.28 1.46
CA GLU A 370 -0.74 -4.21 1.06
C GLU A 370 -0.98 -5.63 1.62
N VAL A 371 -1.56 -5.77 2.81
CA VAL A 371 -1.91 -7.09 3.39
C VAL A 371 -3.01 -7.80 2.59
N LYS A 372 -4.00 -7.07 2.05
CA LYS A 372 -4.97 -7.64 1.09
C LYS A 372 -4.28 -8.03 -0.22
N ARG A 373 -3.50 -7.12 -0.83
CA ARG A 373 -2.78 -7.33 -2.10
C ARG A 373 -1.80 -8.50 -2.05
N ASP A 374 -1.09 -8.69 -0.94
CA ASP A 374 -0.18 -9.83 -0.78
C ASP A 374 -0.94 -11.16 -0.69
N LYS A 375 -2.13 -11.20 -0.09
CA LYS A 375 -2.95 -12.42 -0.07
C LYS A 375 -3.53 -12.74 -1.44
N GLU A 376 -3.98 -11.74 -2.20
CA GLU A 376 -4.36 -11.88 -3.62
C GLU A 376 -3.17 -12.39 -4.47
N THR A 377 -1.97 -11.85 -4.21
CA THR A 377 -0.73 -12.29 -4.86
C THR A 377 -0.41 -13.74 -4.52
N LEU A 378 -0.55 -14.17 -3.25
CA LEU A 378 -0.35 -15.55 -2.83
C LEU A 378 -1.40 -16.50 -3.42
N LYS A 379 -2.67 -16.08 -3.57
CA LYS A 379 -3.70 -16.84 -4.33
C LYS A 379 -3.24 -17.05 -5.78
N LYS A 380 -2.80 -15.99 -6.48
CA LYS A 380 -2.27 -16.06 -7.85
C LYS A 380 -1.04 -16.97 -7.96
N ILE A 381 -0.11 -16.90 -7.01
CA ILE A 381 1.07 -17.78 -6.94
C ILE A 381 0.66 -19.25 -6.75
N SER A 382 -0.37 -19.53 -5.94
CA SER A 382 -0.93 -20.87 -5.75
C SER A 382 -1.59 -21.40 -7.03
N GLU A 383 -2.37 -20.57 -7.73
CA GLU A 383 -2.97 -20.92 -9.03
C GLU A 383 -1.89 -21.25 -10.07
N PHE A 384 -0.84 -20.41 -10.19
CA PHE A 384 0.32 -20.70 -11.05
C PHE A 384 0.96 -22.04 -10.68
N GLN A 385 1.23 -22.28 -9.39
CA GLN A 385 1.87 -23.51 -8.90
C GLN A 385 1.03 -24.76 -9.19
N SER A 386 -0.30 -24.67 -9.11
CA SER A 386 -1.22 -25.77 -9.44
C SER A 386 -1.23 -26.15 -10.92
N SER A 387 -0.84 -25.21 -11.80
CA SER A 387 -0.88 -25.38 -13.26
C SER A 387 0.43 -25.87 -13.89
N ILE A 388 1.54 -25.88 -13.12
CA ILE A 388 2.88 -26.20 -13.62
C ILE A 388 3.28 -27.63 -13.23
N GLU A 389 3.28 -28.53 -14.22
CA GLU A 389 3.73 -29.91 -14.07
C GLU A 389 5.25 -30.00 -13.84
N ASN A 390 5.66 -30.96 -13.02
CA ASN A 390 7.05 -31.27 -12.64
C ASN A 390 7.78 -30.20 -11.80
N LEU A 391 7.06 -29.23 -11.25
CA LEU A 391 7.60 -28.25 -10.31
C LEU A 391 7.73 -28.85 -8.90
N GLN A 392 8.96 -28.89 -8.36
CA GLN A 392 9.27 -29.46 -7.04
C GLN A 392 9.49 -28.42 -5.93
N VAL A 393 9.45 -27.12 -6.27
CA VAL A 393 9.82 -25.99 -5.41
C VAL A 393 8.66 -25.01 -5.27
N LYS A 394 8.54 -24.36 -4.11
CA LYS A 394 7.47 -23.39 -3.88
C LYS A 394 7.72 -22.09 -4.65
N LEU A 395 6.73 -21.64 -5.43
CA LEU A 395 6.81 -20.38 -6.16
C LEU A 395 6.91 -19.15 -5.24
N GLU A 396 6.37 -19.26 -4.02
CA GLU A 396 6.50 -18.26 -2.94
C GLU A 396 7.98 -17.91 -2.66
N GLU A 397 8.90 -18.85 -2.80
CA GLU A 397 10.33 -18.62 -2.52
C GLU A 397 10.98 -17.70 -3.57
N PHE A 398 10.36 -17.52 -4.74
CA PHE A 398 10.87 -16.69 -5.83
C PHE A 398 10.39 -15.22 -5.81
N GLY A 399 9.54 -14.84 -4.85
CA GLY A 399 9.02 -13.48 -4.70
C GLY A 399 7.70 -13.25 -5.42
N ARG A 400 7.39 -11.99 -5.78
CA ARG A 400 6.14 -11.65 -6.47
C ARG A 400 6.29 -11.90 -7.98
N PRO A 401 5.27 -12.44 -8.67
CA PRO A 401 5.24 -12.47 -10.13
C PRO A 401 5.30 -11.04 -10.72
N LYS A 402 5.67 -10.93 -11.98
CA LYS A 402 5.85 -9.66 -12.71
C LYS A 402 5.05 -9.62 -14.00
N ILE A 403 5.27 -10.62 -14.85
CA ILE A 403 4.58 -10.82 -16.12
C ILE A 403 4.65 -12.31 -16.49
N ASP A 404 3.66 -12.78 -17.22
CA ASP A 404 3.57 -14.14 -17.73
C ASP A 404 3.05 -14.13 -19.16
N GLY A 405 3.47 -15.09 -19.99
CA GLY A 405 2.99 -15.20 -21.38
C GLY A 405 3.92 -15.92 -22.35
N GLU A 406 3.53 -15.95 -23.62
CA GLU A 406 4.23 -16.71 -24.68
C GLU A 406 5.38 -15.96 -25.35
N LEU A 407 6.57 -16.57 -25.35
CA LEU A 407 7.77 -16.07 -26.04
C LEU A 407 8.46 -17.19 -26.81
N LYS A 408 9.11 -16.85 -27.92
CA LYS A 408 10.06 -17.77 -28.56
C LYS A 408 11.41 -17.65 -27.84
N VAL A 409 11.92 -18.77 -27.33
CA VAL A 409 13.21 -18.85 -26.62
C VAL A 409 14.25 -19.53 -27.51
N ARG A 410 15.47 -19.01 -27.51
CA ARG A 410 16.66 -19.63 -28.09
C ARG A 410 17.73 -19.73 -27.01
N SER A 411 18.35 -20.90 -26.85
CA SER A 411 19.54 -21.05 -26.00
C SER A 411 20.78 -20.73 -26.83
N ILE A 412 21.84 -20.20 -26.21
CA ILE A 412 23.14 -20.05 -26.89
C ILE A 412 23.67 -21.42 -27.36
N VAL A 413 23.31 -22.51 -26.66
CA VAL A 413 23.71 -23.90 -27.00
C VAL A 413 22.79 -24.54 -28.06
N ASN A 414 21.53 -24.10 -28.16
CA ASN A 414 20.56 -24.63 -29.12
C ASN A 414 19.96 -23.48 -29.95
N HIS A 415 20.48 -23.29 -31.16
CA HIS A 415 20.15 -22.16 -32.03
C HIS A 415 18.72 -22.16 -32.61
N THR A 416 17.89 -23.18 -32.33
CA THR A 416 16.48 -23.18 -32.74
C THR A 416 15.66 -22.20 -31.89
N LYS A 417 14.73 -21.46 -32.52
CA LYS A 417 13.67 -20.74 -31.80
C LYS A 417 12.61 -21.75 -31.34
N GLN A 418 12.24 -21.73 -30.07
CA GLN A 418 11.31 -22.69 -29.47
C GLN A 418 10.18 -21.96 -28.74
N ASP A 419 8.93 -22.29 -29.05
CA ASP A 419 7.76 -21.69 -28.40
C ASP A 419 7.67 -22.12 -26.92
N ARG A 420 7.62 -21.15 -26.01
CA ARG A 420 7.56 -21.37 -24.57
C ARG A 420 6.58 -20.40 -23.92
N TYR A 421 6.03 -20.82 -22.80
CA TYR A 421 5.32 -19.94 -21.88
C TYR A 421 6.27 -19.60 -20.73
N LEU A 422 6.38 -18.33 -20.37
CA LEU A 422 7.24 -17.84 -19.31
C LEU A 422 6.40 -17.33 -18.14
N PHE A 423 6.88 -17.54 -16.93
CA PHE A 423 6.43 -16.82 -15.73
C PHE A 423 7.65 -16.11 -15.13
N LEU A 424 7.64 -14.78 -15.12
CA LEU A 424 8.70 -13.97 -14.51
C LEU A 424 8.33 -13.66 -13.05
N PHE A 425 9.25 -13.98 -12.15
CA PHE A 425 9.21 -13.66 -10.72
C PHE A 425 10.36 -12.70 -10.35
N ASP A 426 10.34 -12.13 -9.14
CA ASP A 426 11.44 -11.29 -8.66
C ASP A 426 12.81 -11.97 -8.76
N LYS A 427 12.92 -13.28 -8.46
CA LYS A 427 14.21 -14.00 -8.44
C LYS A 427 14.50 -14.87 -9.66
N VAL A 428 13.50 -15.33 -10.40
CA VAL A 428 13.67 -16.34 -11.48
C VAL A 428 12.76 -16.09 -12.68
N VAL A 429 13.15 -16.63 -13.83
CA VAL A 429 12.23 -16.94 -14.94
C VAL A 429 11.91 -18.44 -14.90
N ILE A 430 10.64 -18.80 -14.96
CA ILE A 430 10.19 -20.18 -15.13
C ILE A 430 9.79 -20.38 -16.58
N VAL A 431 10.51 -21.23 -17.30
CA VAL A 431 10.30 -21.51 -18.72
C VAL A 431 9.58 -22.85 -18.87
N CYS A 432 8.37 -22.80 -19.44
CA CYS A 432 7.47 -23.94 -19.60
C CYS A 432 7.15 -24.22 -21.07
N LYS A 433 6.72 -25.45 -21.37
CA LYS A 433 6.05 -25.84 -22.62
C LYS A 433 4.55 -26.03 -22.33
N ARG A 434 3.68 -25.36 -23.09
CA ARG A 434 2.22 -25.51 -22.96
C ARG A 434 1.76 -26.94 -23.32
N LYS A 435 0.84 -27.50 -22.52
CA LYS A 435 0.14 -28.78 -22.73
C LYS A 435 -1.35 -28.58 -22.50
N GLY A 436 -2.09 -28.17 -23.54
CA GLY A 436 -3.49 -27.79 -23.39
C GLY A 436 -3.63 -26.63 -22.40
N TYR A 437 -4.26 -26.87 -21.25
CA TYR A 437 -4.42 -25.89 -20.17
C TYR A 437 -3.28 -25.89 -19.13
N ASN A 438 -2.44 -26.94 -19.10
CA ASN A 438 -1.30 -27.09 -18.18
C ASN A 438 0.01 -26.57 -18.78
N TYR A 439 1.01 -26.38 -17.92
CA TYR A 439 2.34 -25.93 -18.27
C TYR A 439 3.39 -26.95 -17.82
N GLU A 440 4.11 -27.56 -18.76
CA GLU A 440 5.20 -28.50 -18.44
C GLU A 440 6.49 -27.72 -18.20
N LEU A 441 7.04 -27.79 -16.99
CA LEU A 441 8.34 -27.16 -16.67
C LEU A 441 9.45 -27.65 -17.61
N LYS A 442 10.30 -26.72 -18.06
CA LYS A 442 11.51 -27.01 -18.84
C LYS A 442 12.78 -26.48 -18.21
N GLU A 443 12.74 -25.26 -17.67
CA GLU A 443 13.95 -24.62 -17.13
C GLU A 443 13.56 -23.55 -16.08
N ILE A 444 14.40 -23.38 -15.06
CA ILE A 444 14.30 -22.27 -14.10
C ILE A 444 15.60 -21.47 -14.19
N ILE A 445 15.50 -20.18 -14.49
CA ILE A 445 16.64 -19.30 -14.76
C ILE A 445 16.78 -18.30 -13.61
N GLU A 446 17.81 -18.47 -12.77
CA GLU A 446 18.09 -17.60 -11.63
C GLU A 446 18.61 -16.22 -12.07
N LEU A 447 17.81 -15.18 -11.92
CA LEU A 447 18.12 -13.83 -12.40
C LEU A 447 19.35 -13.22 -11.71
N LEU A 448 19.63 -13.61 -10.46
CA LEU A 448 20.80 -13.15 -9.67
C LEU A 448 22.15 -13.33 -10.40
N PHE A 449 22.26 -14.39 -11.22
CA PHE A 449 23.49 -14.73 -11.93
C PHE A 449 23.48 -14.33 -13.41
N HIS A 450 22.48 -13.56 -13.86
CA HIS A 450 22.34 -13.12 -15.25
C HIS A 450 22.34 -11.60 -15.40
N LYS A 451 22.73 -11.12 -16.58
CA LYS A 451 22.52 -9.75 -17.03
C LYS A 451 21.60 -9.75 -18.25
N MET A 452 20.54 -8.95 -18.20
CA MET A 452 19.70 -8.67 -19.36
C MET A 452 20.38 -7.62 -20.27
N THR A 453 20.29 -7.76 -21.58
CA THR A 453 20.91 -6.84 -22.57
C THR A 453 20.11 -6.86 -23.87
N ASP A 454 19.88 -5.69 -24.45
CA ASP A 454 19.08 -5.56 -25.68
C ASP A 454 19.71 -6.24 -26.91
N ASP A 455 18.89 -6.66 -27.87
CA ASP A 455 19.32 -7.05 -29.23
C ASP A 455 18.95 -5.99 -30.28
N PRO A 456 19.87 -5.07 -30.63
CA PRO A 456 19.64 -4.08 -31.68
C PRO A 456 19.82 -4.63 -33.10
N MET A 457 20.34 -5.86 -33.28
CA MET A 457 20.66 -6.39 -34.62
C MET A 457 19.42 -6.83 -35.39
N ASN A 458 18.32 -7.17 -34.70
CA ASN A 458 17.16 -7.84 -35.30
C ASN A 458 16.03 -6.90 -35.76
N ASN A 459 16.10 -5.59 -35.43
CA ASN A 459 15.11 -4.59 -35.87
C ASN A 459 15.17 -4.24 -37.38
N LYS A 460 16.03 -4.90 -38.17
CA LYS A 460 16.10 -4.71 -39.63
C LYS A 460 14.96 -5.40 -40.40
N ASP A 461 14.31 -6.38 -39.77
CA ASP A 461 13.13 -7.06 -40.29
C ASP A 461 11.92 -6.72 -39.41
N ILE A 462 11.03 -5.86 -39.91
CA ILE A 462 9.72 -5.58 -39.29
C ILE A 462 8.83 -6.79 -39.57
N LYS A 463 8.96 -7.83 -38.73
CA LYS A 463 8.29 -9.13 -38.86
C LYS A 463 7.97 -9.66 -37.47
N LYS A 464 6.74 -10.15 -37.25
CA LYS A 464 6.33 -10.77 -35.98
C LYS A 464 7.38 -11.81 -35.53
N TRP A 465 7.83 -11.72 -34.28
CA TRP A 465 8.92 -12.52 -33.69
C TRP A 465 10.36 -12.19 -34.11
N SER A 466 10.65 -11.00 -34.66
CA SER A 466 12.03 -10.49 -34.80
C SER A 466 12.54 -9.82 -33.51
N TYR A 467 11.75 -8.95 -32.90
CA TYR A 467 12.10 -8.20 -31.68
C TYR A 467 12.58 -9.13 -30.55
N GLY A 468 13.77 -8.88 -30.00
CA GLY A 468 14.32 -9.73 -28.96
C GLY A 468 15.34 -9.05 -28.05
N PHE A 469 15.77 -9.80 -27.03
CA PHE A 469 16.77 -9.41 -26.04
C PHE A 469 17.49 -10.65 -25.48
N TYR A 470 18.67 -10.44 -24.91
CA TYR A 470 19.53 -11.48 -24.33
C TYR A 470 19.47 -11.48 -22.80
N LEU A 471 19.66 -12.67 -22.22
CA LEU A 471 19.87 -12.89 -20.79
C LEU A 471 21.13 -13.74 -20.62
N ILE A 472 22.24 -13.08 -20.29
CA ILE A 472 23.61 -13.62 -20.36
C ILE A 472 24.08 -13.99 -18.95
N HIS A 473 24.50 -15.24 -18.75
CA HIS A 473 24.99 -15.70 -17.45
C HIS A 473 26.36 -15.08 -17.13
N LEU A 474 26.49 -14.40 -15.98
CA LEU A 474 27.66 -13.60 -15.59
C LEU A 474 28.98 -14.39 -15.49
N GLN A 475 28.89 -15.70 -15.21
CA GLN A 475 30.03 -16.63 -15.18
C GLN A 475 30.27 -17.38 -16.51
N GLY A 476 29.67 -16.95 -17.63
CA GLY A 476 29.88 -17.58 -18.95
C GLY A 476 29.26 -18.98 -19.14
N LYS A 477 28.23 -19.33 -18.35
CA LYS A 477 27.41 -20.53 -18.59
C LYS A 477 26.39 -20.27 -19.69
N GLN A 478 25.47 -21.22 -19.90
CA GLN A 478 24.32 -21.09 -20.80
C GLN A 478 23.60 -19.75 -20.59
N GLY A 479 23.47 -18.98 -21.67
CA GLY A 479 22.62 -17.80 -21.76
C GLY A 479 21.48 -18.02 -22.75
N PHE A 480 20.54 -17.08 -22.72
CA PHE A 480 19.28 -17.16 -23.45
C PHE A 480 19.07 -15.93 -24.32
N GLN A 481 18.26 -16.11 -25.35
CA GLN A 481 17.70 -15.03 -26.15
C GLN A 481 16.19 -15.23 -26.27
N PHE A 482 15.45 -14.18 -25.94
CA PHE A 482 14.00 -14.14 -26.00
C PHE A 482 13.58 -13.35 -27.24
N PHE A 483 12.51 -13.78 -27.90
CA PHE A 483 11.87 -13.04 -28.98
C PHE A 483 10.39 -12.84 -28.66
N CYS A 484 9.94 -11.60 -28.79
CA CYS A 484 8.57 -11.15 -28.59
C CYS A 484 7.88 -10.92 -29.93
N LYS A 485 6.55 -10.94 -29.94
CA LYS A 485 5.73 -10.75 -31.14
C LYS A 485 5.92 -9.34 -31.73
N THR A 486 5.86 -8.30 -30.89
CA THR A 486 6.08 -6.88 -31.23
C THR A 486 7.18 -6.21 -30.38
N GLU A 487 7.57 -5.00 -30.79
CA GLU A 487 8.50 -4.13 -30.04
C GLU A 487 7.92 -3.68 -28.69
N GLU A 488 6.61 -3.43 -28.63
CA GLU A 488 5.93 -3.01 -27.41
C GLU A 488 5.86 -4.16 -26.38
N MET A 489 5.65 -5.39 -26.84
CA MET A 489 5.80 -6.60 -26.03
C MET A 489 7.26 -6.79 -25.55
N LYS A 490 8.26 -6.57 -26.42
CA LYS A 490 9.69 -6.57 -26.03
C LYS A 490 9.96 -5.56 -24.91
N ARG A 491 9.50 -4.32 -25.06
CA ARG A 491 9.63 -3.24 -24.08
C ARG A 491 9.04 -3.64 -22.72
N LYS A 492 7.77 -4.07 -22.68
CA LYS A 492 7.09 -4.54 -21.45
C LYS A 492 7.86 -5.64 -20.73
N TRP A 493 8.31 -6.65 -21.45
CA TRP A 493 9.10 -7.74 -20.84
C TRP A 493 10.43 -7.23 -20.30
N MET A 494 11.17 -6.41 -21.05
CA MET A 494 12.44 -5.83 -20.58
C MET A 494 12.26 -4.96 -19.32
N GLU A 495 11.25 -4.09 -19.28
CA GLU A 495 10.92 -3.28 -18.09
C GLU A 495 10.65 -4.16 -16.85
N GLN A 496 9.89 -5.26 -17.02
CA GLN A 496 9.62 -6.18 -15.91
C GLN A 496 10.85 -7.00 -15.49
N PHE A 497 11.74 -7.37 -16.42
CA PHE A 497 13.04 -7.97 -16.12
C PHE A 497 13.94 -7.01 -15.32
N GLU A 498 13.97 -5.72 -15.67
CA GLU A 498 14.70 -4.69 -14.92
C GLU A 498 14.11 -4.46 -13.52
N MET A 499 12.78 -4.41 -13.39
CA MET A 499 12.10 -4.33 -12.09
C MET A 499 12.45 -5.52 -11.19
N ALA A 500 12.45 -6.75 -11.73
CA ALA A 500 12.85 -7.95 -11.00
C ALA A 500 14.33 -7.89 -10.55
N MET A 501 15.27 -7.64 -11.47
CA MET A 501 16.70 -7.54 -11.13
C MET A 501 16.99 -6.41 -10.12
N SER A 502 16.30 -5.28 -10.25
CA SER A 502 16.34 -4.15 -9.32
C SER A 502 15.78 -4.48 -7.93
N ASN A 503 14.91 -5.49 -7.81
CA ASN A 503 14.45 -6.00 -6.52
C ASN A 503 15.42 -7.00 -5.90
N ILE A 504 16.05 -7.88 -6.69
CA ILE A 504 17.09 -8.79 -6.18
C ILE A 504 18.28 -8.00 -5.60
N LYS A 505 18.71 -6.97 -6.35
CA LYS A 505 19.91 -6.20 -6.07
C LYS A 505 19.66 -4.71 -6.33
N PRO A 506 18.93 -4.00 -5.45
CA PRO A 506 18.80 -2.55 -5.55
C PRO A 506 20.18 -1.89 -5.43
N GLU A 507 20.38 -0.77 -6.12
CA GLU A 507 21.67 -0.07 -6.19
C GLU A 507 22.28 0.20 -4.81
N LYS A 508 21.43 0.55 -3.85
CA LYS A 508 21.78 0.93 -2.49
C LYS A 508 21.85 -0.26 -1.52
N ALA A 509 21.77 -1.52 -1.99
CA ALA A 509 21.80 -2.72 -1.15
C ALA A 509 23.04 -2.83 -0.23
N ASN A 510 24.18 -2.30 -0.68
CA ASN A 510 25.43 -2.30 0.07
C ASN A 510 25.80 -0.91 0.62
N ALA A 511 24.87 0.05 0.59
CA ALA A 511 25.08 1.38 1.15
C ALA A 511 25.50 1.29 2.62
N ASN A 512 26.40 2.19 3.04
CA ASN A 512 26.89 2.31 4.41
C ASN A 512 27.39 0.96 5.01
N HIS A 513 27.98 0.09 4.18
CA HIS A 513 28.52 -1.25 4.51
C HIS A 513 27.50 -2.35 4.83
N HIS A 514 26.20 -2.14 4.58
CA HIS A 514 25.16 -3.17 4.72
C HIS A 514 25.29 -4.29 3.67
N SER A 515 24.34 -5.22 3.65
CA SER A 515 24.14 -6.15 2.54
C SER A 515 22.67 -6.57 2.55
N PHE A 516 21.82 -5.66 2.13
CA PHE A 516 20.37 -5.82 2.13
C PHE A 516 19.93 -6.87 1.11
N GLN A 517 19.08 -7.80 1.56
CA GLN A 517 18.49 -8.88 0.76
C GLN A 517 16.97 -8.84 0.92
N MET A 518 16.22 -9.15 -0.14
CA MET A 518 14.75 -9.24 -0.09
C MET A 518 14.33 -10.23 1.01
N TYR A 519 13.42 -9.82 1.90
CA TYR A 519 13.05 -10.62 3.06
C TYR A 519 11.56 -10.51 3.41
N THR A 520 10.98 -11.63 3.86
CA THR A 520 9.61 -11.71 4.38
C THR A 520 9.64 -11.70 5.90
N PHE A 521 9.02 -10.69 6.51
CA PHE A 521 8.98 -10.51 7.95
C PHE A 521 7.70 -11.17 8.51
N GLU A 522 7.86 -12.22 9.32
CA GLU A 522 6.75 -12.95 9.97
C GLU A 522 5.97 -12.10 10.99
N LYS A 523 6.62 -11.07 11.54
CA LYS A 523 6.05 -10.15 12.53
C LYS A 523 6.10 -8.74 11.97
N THR A 524 5.05 -7.95 12.21
CA THR A 524 5.03 -6.55 11.77
C THR A 524 6.26 -5.82 12.27
N THR A 525 7.00 -5.23 11.33
CA THR A 525 8.33 -4.67 11.57
C THR A 525 8.37 -3.27 10.98
N ASN A 526 8.89 -2.31 11.74
CA ASN A 526 9.03 -0.93 11.29
C ASN A 526 10.38 -0.74 10.57
N CYS A 527 10.39 0.04 9.50
CA CYS A 527 11.60 0.39 8.78
C CYS A 527 12.57 1.17 9.68
N LYS A 528 13.83 0.72 9.76
CA LYS A 528 14.83 1.30 10.66
C LYS A 528 15.15 2.77 10.34
N ALA A 529 14.95 3.21 9.10
CA ALA A 529 15.01 4.62 8.70
C ALA A 529 13.71 5.37 9.08
N CYS A 530 12.66 5.27 8.25
CA CYS A 530 11.47 6.13 8.30
C CYS A 530 10.44 5.79 9.40
N LYS A 531 10.64 4.72 10.17
CA LYS A 531 9.76 4.23 11.27
C LYS A 531 8.34 3.78 10.85
N MET A 532 7.94 4.01 9.61
CA MET A 532 6.72 3.45 9.02
C MET A 532 6.81 1.92 8.89
N PHE A 533 5.67 1.25 8.82
CA PHE A 533 5.62 -0.22 8.72
C PHE A 533 6.24 -0.72 7.42
N LEU A 534 6.96 -1.85 7.48
CA LEU A 534 7.21 -2.69 6.31
C LEU A 534 5.86 -3.36 5.99
N ARG A 535 5.25 -2.95 4.87
CA ARG A 535 3.82 -3.20 4.61
C ARG A 535 3.58 -4.54 3.91
N GLY A 536 2.44 -5.16 4.20
CA GLY A 536 2.08 -6.47 3.67
C GLY A 536 2.52 -7.65 4.54
N THR A 537 2.44 -8.85 3.97
CA THR A 537 2.77 -10.15 4.60
C THR A 537 3.84 -10.94 3.86
N PHE A 538 4.22 -10.51 2.65
CA PHE A 538 5.11 -11.24 1.74
C PHE A 538 6.16 -10.29 1.17
N TYR A 539 7.45 -10.56 1.34
CA TYR A 539 8.55 -9.70 0.87
C TYR A 539 8.30 -8.18 1.08
N GLN A 540 8.02 -7.77 2.31
CA GLN A 540 7.66 -6.37 2.66
C GLN A 540 8.82 -5.38 2.52
N GLY A 541 10.04 -5.87 2.31
CA GLY A 541 11.24 -5.05 2.20
C GLY A 541 12.50 -5.89 2.25
N TYR A 542 13.54 -5.33 2.86
CA TYR A 542 14.88 -5.89 2.87
C TYR A 542 15.41 -6.03 4.29
N LEU A 543 16.14 -7.13 4.54
CA LEU A 543 16.89 -7.39 5.76
C LEU A 543 18.40 -7.34 5.47
N CYS A 544 19.17 -6.69 6.34
CA CYS A 544 20.63 -6.82 6.36
C CYS A 544 21.04 -7.90 7.36
N PRO A 545 21.48 -9.11 6.94
CA PRO A 545 21.80 -10.21 7.85
C PRO A 545 23.04 -9.93 8.71
N LYS A 546 23.86 -8.93 8.36
CA LYS A 546 25.03 -8.49 9.14
C LYS A 546 24.67 -7.82 10.48
N CYS A 547 23.46 -7.24 10.60
CA CYS A 547 23.07 -6.39 11.73
C CYS A 547 21.57 -6.44 12.09
N GLY A 548 20.74 -7.19 11.37
CA GLY A 548 19.30 -7.34 11.64
C GLY A 548 18.45 -6.11 11.26
N ALA A 549 18.99 -5.14 10.52
CA ALA A 549 18.23 -3.95 10.11
C ALA A 549 17.23 -4.30 8.99
N GLY A 550 15.93 -4.03 9.22
CA GLY A 550 14.87 -4.08 8.22
C GLY A 550 14.57 -2.70 7.61
N ALA A 551 14.33 -2.63 6.30
CA ALA A 551 14.08 -1.36 5.58
C ALA A 551 13.29 -1.52 4.26
N HIS A 552 12.59 -0.48 3.83
CA HIS A 552 12.00 -0.36 2.48
C HIS A 552 13.10 -0.16 1.41
N LYS A 553 12.78 -0.38 0.12
CA LYS A 553 13.74 -0.32 -1.02
C LYS A 553 14.37 1.06 -1.19
N GLU A 554 13.56 2.08 -0.99
CA GLU A 554 13.86 3.51 -1.05
C GLU A 554 14.60 4.01 0.21
N CYS A 555 14.55 3.26 1.32
CA CYS A 555 15.13 3.67 2.60
C CYS A 555 16.59 3.22 2.80
N LEU A 556 17.12 2.33 1.95
CA LEU A 556 18.37 1.59 2.21
C LEU A 556 19.60 2.51 2.40
N GLU A 557 19.68 3.61 1.66
CA GLU A 557 20.79 4.59 1.74
C GLU A 557 20.74 5.46 3.01
N ILE A 558 19.55 5.62 3.61
CA ILE A 558 19.32 6.44 4.81
C ILE A 558 19.69 5.67 6.09
N ILE A 559 19.86 4.34 6.00
CA ILE A 559 20.18 3.49 7.17
C ILE A 559 21.60 3.80 7.67
N PRO A 560 21.79 4.15 8.97
CA PRO A 560 23.12 4.41 9.54
C PRO A 560 24.10 3.24 9.31
N PRO A 561 25.43 3.50 9.28
CA PRO A 561 26.42 2.50 8.91
C PRO A 561 26.29 1.15 9.62
N CYS A 562 26.45 0.09 8.84
CA CYS A 562 26.34 -1.28 9.27
C CYS A 562 27.36 -1.59 10.37
N LYS A 563 26.90 -1.55 11.61
CA LYS A 563 27.57 -2.18 12.74
C LYS A 563 27.52 -3.70 12.52
N ILE A 564 28.47 -4.21 11.73
CA ILE A 564 28.86 -5.63 11.73
C ILE A 564 29.00 -6.04 13.21
N GLY A 565 28.50 -7.22 13.56
CA GLY A 565 28.23 -7.68 14.94
C GLY A 565 29.40 -7.70 15.94
N ASN A 566 29.99 -6.54 16.23
CA ASN A 566 30.31 -6.18 17.60
C ASN A 566 28.98 -6.02 18.33
N SER A 567 28.70 -6.97 19.21
CA SER A 567 27.80 -6.76 20.34
C SER A 567 28.06 -5.39 20.99
N SER A 568 27.01 -4.73 21.47
CA SER A 568 27.17 -3.72 22.52
C SER A 568 28.10 -4.30 23.60
N PRO A 569 29.19 -3.60 23.99
CA PRO A 569 30.29 -4.21 24.71
C PRO A 569 29.79 -4.94 25.96
N GLY A 570 30.08 -6.23 26.03
CA GLY A 570 29.57 -7.09 27.09
C GLY A 570 30.00 -6.58 28.47
N PRO A 571 29.21 -6.81 29.53
CA PRO A 571 29.59 -6.39 30.88
C PRO A 571 30.97 -6.96 31.20
N LYS A 572 31.90 -6.07 31.56
CA LYS A 572 33.30 -6.42 31.78
C LYS A 572 33.42 -7.07 33.16
N MET A 573 33.87 -8.30 33.16
CA MET A 573 34.14 -9.07 34.36
C MET A 573 35.66 -9.11 34.60
N VAL A 574 36.08 -9.07 35.85
CA VAL A 574 37.48 -9.26 36.25
C VAL A 574 37.60 -10.66 36.86
N ALA A 575 38.56 -11.44 36.38
CA ALA A 575 38.89 -12.74 36.95
C ALA A 575 39.33 -12.60 38.41
N VAL A 576 38.67 -13.32 39.32
CA VAL A 576 39.04 -13.38 40.75
C VAL A 576 39.98 -14.54 41.06
N GLN A 577 40.04 -15.54 40.17
CA GLN A 577 40.85 -16.74 40.31
C GLN A 577 41.52 -17.09 38.98
N ASN A 578 42.75 -17.62 39.03
CA ASN A 578 43.40 -18.25 37.88
C ASN A 578 42.55 -19.43 37.40
N TYR A 579 42.27 -19.49 36.10
CA TYR A 579 41.54 -20.60 35.50
C TYR A 579 42.32 -21.12 34.27
N HIS A 580 42.87 -22.32 34.42
CA HIS A 580 43.70 -23.00 33.41
C HIS A 580 42.91 -24.02 32.56
N GLY A 581 41.57 -23.90 32.55
CA GLY A 581 40.69 -24.76 31.75
C GLY A 581 40.22 -26.06 32.41
N ASN A 582 40.45 -26.21 33.72
CA ASN A 582 40.01 -27.37 34.51
C ASN A 582 39.14 -26.90 35.71
N PRO A 583 37.99 -27.54 36.00
CA PRO A 583 37.34 -28.58 35.19
C PRO A 583 36.94 -28.05 33.80
N ALA A 584 36.80 -28.91 32.80
CA ALA A 584 36.40 -28.50 31.45
C ALA A 584 34.90 -28.76 31.20
N PRO A 585 34.14 -27.81 30.62
CA PRO A 585 32.75 -28.04 30.21
C PRO A 585 32.69 -29.07 29.06
N PRO A 586 31.83 -30.10 29.13
CA PRO A 586 31.77 -31.15 28.11
C PRO A 586 31.59 -30.62 26.69
N GLY A 587 32.51 -30.97 25.79
CA GLY A 587 32.43 -30.67 24.35
C GLY A 587 32.55 -29.19 23.96
N LYS A 588 32.94 -28.28 24.87
CA LYS A 588 33.00 -26.84 24.60
C LYS A 588 34.43 -26.26 24.65
N PRO A 589 34.76 -25.25 23.83
CA PRO A 589 36.06 -24.59 23.86
C PRO A 589 36.23 -23.80 25.16
N VAL A 590 37.40 -23.93 25.80
CA VAL A 590 37.64 -23.43 27.16
C VAL A 590 38.50 -22.17 27.13
N LEU A 591 38.12 -21.13 27.89
CA LEU A 591 38.88 -19.89 28.01
C LEU A 591 39.84 -19.97 29.20
N THR A 592 41.13 -19.71 28.99
CA THR A 592 42.14 -19.67 30.07
C THR A 592 42.52 -18.23 30.42
N PHE A 593 42.63 -17.90 31.71
CA PHE A 593 42.97 -16.56 32.22
C PHE A 593 43.61 -16.59 33.62
N GLN A 594 44.19 -15.47 34.03
CA GLN A 594 44.79 -15.25 35.35
C GLN A 594 43.98 -14.25 36.19
N THR A 595 44.10 -14.28 37.52
CA THR A 595 43.47 -13.31 38.42
C THR A 595 43.86 -11.88 38.02
N GLY A 596 42.85 -11.01 37.84
CA GLY A 596 43.01 -9.64 37.35
C GLY A 596 42.76 -9.46 35.85
N ASP A 597 42.68 -10.53 35.06
CA ASP A 597 42.31 -10.44 33.65
C ASP A 597 40.89 -9.90 33.46
N VAL A 598 40.72 -9.05 32.44
CA VAL A 598 39.40 -8.47 32.10
C VAL A 598 38.77 -9.23 30.93
N ILE A 599 37.61 -9.79 31.18
CA ILE A 599 36.85 -10.65 30.28
C ILE A 599 35.55 -9.94 29.91
N GLU A 600 35.30 -9.80 28.61
CA GLU A 600 34.02 -9.35 28.07
C GLU A 600 33.04 -10.53 28.07
N LEU A 601 31.95 -10.44 28.85
CA LEU A 601 30.94 -11.50 28.91
C LEU A 601 30.13 -11.53 27.60
N LEU A 602 30.18 -12.65 26.87
CA LEU A 602 29.45 -12.85 25.61
C LEU A 602 28.08 -13.51 25.84
N ARG A 603 28.01 -14.46 26.78
CA ARG A 603 26.77 -15.11 27.23
C ARG A 603 26.96 -15.63 28.65
N GLY A 604 26.28 -14.99 29.60
CA GLY A 604 26.16 -15.47 30.98
C GLY A 604 24.70 -15.57 31.38
N ASP A 605 24.35 -16.72 31.94
CA ASP A 605 23.03 -17.03 32.49
C ASP A 605 23.20 -17.18 34.01
N PRO A 606 22.47 -16.42 34.87
CA PRO A 606 22.63 -16.49 36.33
C PRO A 606 22.53 -17.90 36.91
N ASP A 607 21.70 -18.77 36.32
CA ASP A 607 21.47 -20.13 36.80
C ASP A 607 22.50 -21.14 36.23
N SER A 608 23.39 -20.69 35.34
CA SER A 608 24.47 -21.51 34.77
C SER A 608 25.79 -21.40 35.53
N GLN A 609 26.37 -22.56 35.86
CA GLN A 609 27.75 -22.67 36.34
C GLN A 609 28.80 -22.30 35.27
N TRP A 610 28.41 -22.30 33.98
CA TRP A 610 29.31 -22.08 32.84
C TRP A 610 28.90 -20.86 32.02
N TRP A 611 29.78 -19.88 31.94
CA TRP A 611 29.61 -18.66 31.14
C TRP A 611 30.59 -18.63 29.97
N GLU A 612 30.20 -17.94 28.90
CA GLU A 612 31.00 -17.72 27.69
C GLU A 612 31.45 -16.26 27.63
N GLY A 613 32.74 -16.04 27.35
CA GLY A 613 33.30 -14.69 27.27
C GLY A 613 34.59 -14.62 26.47
N ARG A 614 35.13 -13.41 26.38
CA ARG A 614 36.31 -13.05 25.59
C ARG A 614 37.34 -12.31 26.42
N LEU A 615 38.55 -12.85 26.52
CA LEU A 615 39.66 -12.19 27.21
C LEU A 615 40.09 -10.95 26.42
N LEU A 616 39.96 -9.75 27.00
CA LEU A 616 40.11 -8.49 26.25
C LEU A 616 41.51 -8.27 25.70
N GLN A 617 42.55 -8.78 26.37
CA GLN A 617 43.95 -8.68 25.95
C GLN A 617 44.25 -9.54 24.73
N THR A 618 43.84 -10.81 24.75
CA THR A 618 44.24 -11.82 23.74
C THR A 618 43.18 -12.07 22.66
N LYS A 619 41.97 -11.52 22.83
CA LYS A 619 40.76 -11.75 22.02
C LYS A 619 40.29 -13.22 21.91
N LYS A 620 40.96 -14.15 22.59
CA LYS A 620 40.49 -15.55 22.72
C LYS A 620 39.12 -15.55 23.42
N SER A 621 38.21 -16.39 22.92
CA SER A 621 36.84 -16.54 23.42
C SER A 621 36.59 -18.01 23.79
N GLY A 622 35.77 -18.26 24.81
CA GLY A 622 35.46 -19.62 25.27
C GLY A 622 34.73 -19.63 26.62
N TYR A 623 34.55 -20.83 27.16
CA TYR A 623 33.78 -21.08 28.39
C TYR A 623 34.66 -21.13 29.65
N PHE A 624 34.09 -20.66 30.77
CA PHE A 624 34.71 -20.63 32.09
C PHE A 624 33.67 -20.69 33.22
N PRO A 625 34.05 -20.98 34.48
CA PRO A 625 33.11 -21.06 35.60
C PRO A 625 32.61 -19.67 36.00
N SER A 626 31.29 -19.51 36.18
CA SER A 626 30.69 -18.23 36.56
C SER A 626 31.24 -17.67 37.89
N SER A 627 31.62 -18.56 38.81
CA SER A 627 32.26 -18.24 40.09
C SER A 627 33.69 -17.66 39.97
N SER A 628 34.37 -17.81 38.83
CA SER A 628 35.77 -17.40 38.66
C SER A 628 35.94 -15.91 38.31
N VAL A 629 34.85 -15.15 38.20
CA VAL A 629 34.85 -13.72 37.81
C VAL A 629 33.90 -12.87 38.66
N LYS A 630 34.12 -11.56 38.69
CA LYS A 630 33.19 -10.56 39.27
C LYS A 630 33.01 -9.36 38.34
N PRO A 631 31.92 -8.58 38.43
CA PRO A 631 31.80 -7.32 37.69
C PRO A 631 32.97 -6.37 37.97
N CYS A 632 33.46 -5.67 36.93
CA CYS A 632 34.47 -4.63 37.08
C CYS A 632 33.88 -3.42 37.83
N PRO A 633 34.53 -2.93 38.90
CA PRO A 633 34.21 -1.63 39.48
C PRO A 633 34.32 -0.52 38.42
N VAL A 634 33.45 0.47 38.49
CA VAL A 634 33.35 1.52 37.45
C VAL A 634 34.47 2.57 37.57
N ASP A 635 34.92 2.86 38.80
CA ASP A 635 35.77 4.00 39.11
C ASP A 635 37.21 3.63 39.49
N ALA A 636 38.08 3.51 38.48
CA ALA A 636 39.51 3.87 38.55
C ALA A 636 40.17 3.77 37.16
N ARG A 637 40.65 4.87 36.60
CA ARG A 637 41.60 4.87 35.47
C ARG A 637 42.70 5.91 35.64
N PRO A 638 43.95 5.50 35.93
CA PRO A 638 45.14 6.30 35.67
C PRO A 638 45.30 6.57 34.15
N PRO A 639 45.98 7.65 33.75
CA PRO A 639 46.05 8.06 32.36
C PRO A 639 47.17 7.35 31.57
N ASN A 640 46.84 6.89 30.36
CA ASN A 640 47.59 7.20 29.14
C ASN A 640 46.84 6.75 27.87
N SER A 641 47.19 7.32 26.72
CA SER A 641 46.58 7.08 25.40
C SER A 641 45.06 7.33 25.28
N ARG A 642 44.64 8.58 25.49
CA ARG A 642 43.59 9.19 24.64
C ARG A 642 44.30 9.88 23.47
N PRO A 643 43.92 9.67 22.20
CA PRO A 643 44.37 10.54 21.12
C PRO A 643 43.84 11.97 21.39
N PRO A 644 44.63 13.03 21.14
CA PRO A 644 44.13 14.39 21.23
C PRO A 644 43.12 14.68 20.10
N SER A 645 42.28 15.69 20.27
CA SER A 645 41.23 16.14 19.33
C SER A 645 41.72 16.58 17.94
N ARG A 646 43.03 16.48 17.68
CA ARG A 646 43.74 16.99 16.50
C ARG A 646 43.67 16.06 15.27
N GLU A 647 43.29 14.78 15.43
CA GLU A 647 43.26 13.77 14.36
C GLU A 647 41.88 13.53 13.74
N ILE A 648 40.83 14.21 14.21
CA ILE A 648 39.48 14.07 13.65
C ILE A 648 39.32 15.00 12.44
N ASP A 649 39.07 14.42 11.26
CA ASP A 649 38.73 15.18 10.05
C ASP A 649 37.26 15.63 10.08
N TYR A 650 37.05 16.94 10.13
CA TYR A 650 35.72 17.56 10.10
C TYR A 650 35.26 17.99 8.70
N THR A 651 36.07 17.84 7.64
CA THR A 651 35.75 18.33 6.28
C THR A 651 34.48 17.72 5.68
N ALA A 652 34.15 16.49 6.06
CA ALA A 652 32.93 15.77 5.66
C ALA A 652 31.63 16.41 6.19
N TYR A 653 31.69 17.27 7.23
CA TYR A 653 30.48 17.84 7.82
C TYR A 653 29.97 19.08 7.06
N PRO A 654 28.64 19.22 6.86
CA PRO A 654 28.05 20.32 6.10
C PRO A 654 28.14 21.68 6.82
N TRP A 655 28.48 21.69 8.11
CA TRP A 655 28.68 22.91 8.91
C TRP A 655 30.14 23.36 9.00
N PHE A 656 31.11 22.52 8.61
CA PHE A 656 32.53 22.84 8.76
C PHE A 656 33.08 23.58 7.55
N ALA A 657 33.68 24.74 7.77
CA ALA A 657 34.20 25.63 6.73
C ALA A 657 35.72 25.55 6.54
N GLY A 658 36.44 24.80 7.39
CA GLY A 658 37.91 24.82 7.42
C GLY A 658 38.46 26.16 7.91
N ASN A 659 39.68 26.49 7.49
CA ASN A 659 40.30 27.80 7.78
C ASN A 659 39.56 28.90 7.02
N MET A 660 38.84 29.77 7.74
CA MET A 660 38.06 30.86 7.16
C MET A 660 38.06 32.06 8.11
N GLU A 661 38.30 33.26 7.57
CA GLU A 661 38.39 34.48 8.36
C GLU A 661 37.03 35.02 8.81
N ARG A 662 37.06 35.93 9.78
CA ARG A 662 35.85 36.56 10.33
C ARG A 662 35.07 37.30 9.24
N GLN A 663 35.73 38.20 8.50
CA GLN A 663 35.08 39.02 7.47
C GLN A 663 34.56 38.19 6.28
N GLN A 664 35.26 37.11 5.92
CA GLN A 664 34.79 36.14 4.92
C GLN A 664 33.50 35.47 5.37
N THR A 665 33.45 35.05 6.64
CA THR A 665 32.27 34.46 7.27
C THR A 665 31.11 35.44 7.39
N ASP A 666 31.39 36.69 7.75
CA ASP A 666 30.39 37.77 7.84
C ASP A 666 29.73 37.99 6.48
N ASN A 667 30.52 38.16 5.42
CA ASN A 667 30.02 38.35 4.06
C ASN A 667 29.24 37.14 3.55
N LEU A 668 29.69 35.92 3.86
CA LEU A 668 29.01 34.68 3.45
C LEU A 668 27.66 34.50 4.16
N LEU A 669 27.62 34.61 5.49
CA LEU A 669 26.38 34.42 6.27
C LEU A 669 25.40 35.59 6.14
N LYS A 670 25.83 36.77 5.67
CA LYS A 670 24.98 37.97 5.54
C LYS A 670 23.72 37.73 4.69
N SER A 671 23.82 36.93 3.63
CA SER A 671 22.72 36.61 2.70
C SER A 671 21.85 35.42 3.12
N HIS A 672 22.29 34.63 4.09
CA HIS A 672 21.62 33.42 4.53
C HIS A 672 20.54 33.72 5.59
N VAL A 673 19.61 32.78 5.79
CA VAL A 673 18.53 32.93 6.78
C VAL A 673 19.01 32.91 8.24
N SER A 674 18.22 33.53 9.14
CA SER A 674 18.47 33.51 10.59
C SER A 674 18.46 32.08 11.14
N GLY A 675 19.52 31.70 11.86
CA GLY A 675 19.80 30.34 12.32
C GLY A 675 20.80 29.56 11.46
N THR A 676 21.22 30.10 10.30
CA THR A 676 22.29 29.48 9.50
C THR A 676 23.66 29.70 10.14
N TYR A 677 24.44 28.62 10.25
CA TYR A 677 25.70 28.59 10.98
C TYR A 677 26.82 27.83 10.25
N LEU A 678 28.06 28.17 10.62
CA LEU A 678 29.26 27.42 10.26
C LEU A 678 30.27 27.40 11.41
N ILE A 679 31.18 26.43 11.37
CA ILE A 679 32.38 26.41 12.21
C ILE A 679 33.60 26.58 11.34
N ARG A 680 34.45 27.53 11.74
CA ARG A 680 35.70 27.87 11.06
C ARG A 680 36.88 27.70 12.00
N GLU A 681 38.01 27.35 11.42
CA GLU A 681 39.29 27.35 12.11
C GLU A 681 39.88 28.75 12.16
N ARG A 682 40.80 28.96 13.11
CA ARG A 682 41.51 30.20 13.37
C ARG A 682 43.00 29.88 13.52
N PRO A 683 43.94 30.69 12.99
CA PRO A 683 45.38 30.41 13.07
C PRO A 683 46.02 30.42 14.48
N ALA A 684 45.24 30.61 15.56
CA ALA A 684 45.75 30.73 16.92
C ALA A 684 45.64 29.39 17.68
N GLU A 685 46.77 28.85 18.10
CA GLU A 685 46.89 27.46 18.60
C GLU A 685 46.05 27.15 19.85
N ALA A 686 45.81 28.14 20.72
CA ALA A 686 44.99 28.02 21.93
C ALA A 686 43.49 28.32 21.71
N GLU A 687 43.09 28.70 20.49
CA GLU A 687 41.74 29.17 20.17
C GLU A 687 41.28 28.64 18.78
N ARG A 688 41.64 27.39 18.45
CA ARG A 688 41.55 26.80 17.10
C ARG A 688 40.20 26.99 16.40
N PHE A 689 39.06 26.89 17.09
CA PHE A 689 37.74 26.94 16.46
C PHE A 689 36.92 28.18 16.85
N ALA A 690 36.00 28.59 15.98
CA ALA A 690 34.92 29.51 16.29
C ALA A 690 33.62 29.10 15.56
N ILE A 691 32.50 29.14 16.28
CA ILE A 691 31.16 29.01 15.68
C ILE A 691 30.75 30.40 15.19
N SER A 692 30.14 30.49 14.01
CA SER A 692 29.56 31.74 13.48
C SER A 692 28.15 31.48 13.00
N ILE A 693 27.20 32.35 13.37
CA ILE A 693 25.75 32.16 13.13
C ILE A 693 25.07 33.49 12.80
N LYS A 694 24.22 33.51 11.77
CA LYS A 694 23.32 34.63 11.46
C LYS A 694 22.16 34.63 12.47
N PHE A 695 21.97 35.74 13.19
CA PHE A 695 20.86 35.91 14.14
C PHE A 695 20.46 37.39 14.24
N ASN A 696 19.17 37.67 14.01
CA ASN A 696 18.57 39.01 14.01
C ASN A 696 19.37 39.99 13.13
N GLU A 697 19.45 39.66 11.85
CA GLU A 697 20.24 40.28 10.77
C GLU A 697 21.76 40.38 10.92
N GLU A 698 22.30 40.33 12.14
CA GLU A 698 23.75 40.31 12.39
C GLU A 698 24.34 38.90 12.32
N VAL A 699 25.67 38.82 12.11
CA VAL A 699 26.45 37.59 12.30
C VAL A 699 27.11 37.65 13.67
N LYS A 700 26.84 36.65 14.51
CA LYS A 700 27.46 36.49 15.83
C LYS A 700 28.54 35.41 15.73
N HIS A 701 29.67 35.60 16.40
CA HIS A 701 30.70 34.56 16.54
C HIS A 701 30.92 34.21 17.99
N ILE A 702 31.05 32.92 18.25
CA ILE A 702 31.29 32.34 19.56
C ILE A 702 32.68 31.71 19.52
N LYS A 703 33.55 32.10 20.46
CA LYS A 703 34.84 31.42 20.66
C LYS A 703 34.56 30.02 21.19
N VAL A 704 35.20 29.02 20.58
CA VAL A 704 35.33 27.69 21.17
C VAL A 704 36.66 27.66 21.91
N VAL A 705 36.63 27.22 23.16
CA VAL A 705 37.80 27.03 24.02
C VAL A 705 38.05 25.52 24.14
N GLU A 706 39.30 25.11 23.95
CA GLU A 706 39.78 23.74 24.15
C GLU A 706 40.81 23.76 25.28
N LYS A 707 40.48 23.13 26.42
CA LYS A 707 41.32 23.14 27.62
C LYS A 707 41.10 21.88 28.44
N ASP A 708 42.18 21.30 28.99
CA ASP A 708 42.12 20.14 29.89
C ASP A 708 41.42 18.90 29.28
N ASN A 709 41.52 18.73 27.94
CA ASN A 709 40.78 17.77 27.11
C ASN A 709 39.26 17.95 27.07
N TRP A 710 38.76 19.15 27.40
CA TRP A 710 37.35 19.54 27.24
C TRP A 710 37.21 20.69 26.24
N ILE A 711 36.15 20.63 25.44
CA ILE A 711 35.76 21.66 24.49
C ILE A 711 34.50 22.35 25.01
N HIS A 712 34.48 23.69 25.02
CA HIS A 712 33.34 24.47 25.51
C HIS A 712 33.21 25.86 24.89
N ILE A 713 32.01 26.45 24.99
CA ILE A 713 31.74 27.87 24.63
C ILE A 713 31.50 28.76 25.87
N THR A 714 31.14 28.15 27.01
CA THR A 714 31.09 28.78 28.34
C THR A 714 31.54 27.75 29.38
N GLU A 715 32.09 28.16 30.52
CA GLU A 715 32.59 27.20 31.52
C GLU A 715 31.48 26.34 32.17
N ALA A 716 30.22 26.78 32.05
CA ALA A 716 29.04 26.11 32.59
C ALA A 716 28.70 24.77 31.89
N LYS A 717 29.20 24.52 30.68
CA LYS A 717 28.95 23.25 29.96
C LYS A 717 30.13 22.85 29.09
N LYS A 718 30.63 21.64 29.34
CA LYS A 718 31.84 21.07 28.73
C LYS A 718 31.50 19.78 27.99
N PHE A 719 32.20 19.55 26.87
CA PHE A 719 31.97 18.45 25.93
C PHE A 719 33.30 17.74 25.63
N GLU A 720 33.28 16.43 25.36
CA GLU A 720 34.48 15.65 25.01
C GLU A 720 34.95 15.89 23.57
N SER A 721 34.11 16.48 22.71
CA SER A 721 34.47 16.77 21.31
C SER A 721 33.75 18.00 20.75
N LEU A 722 34.29 18.53 19.63
CA LEU A 722 33.64 19.59 18.86
C LEU A 722 32.31 19.13 18.24
N LEU A 723 32.22 17.86 17.85
CA LEU A 723 31.00 17.27 17.28
C LEU A 723 29.86 17.23 18.31
N GLU A 724 30.14 16.72 19.52
CA GLU A 724 29.17 16.65 20.61
C GLU A 724 28.64 18.05 21.00
N LEU A 725 29.50 19.06 21.00
CA LEU A 725 29.11 20.45 21.22
C LEU A 725 28.13 20.95 20.14
N VAL A 726 28.37 20.61 18.86
CA VAL A 726 27.47 20.95 17.76
C VAL A 726 26.13 20.23 17.89
N GLU A 727 26.13 18.92 18.11
CA GLU A 727 24.91 18.10 18.25
C GLU A 727 24.05 18.58 19.43
N TYR A 728 24.67 19.00 20.53
CA TYR A 728 23.98 19.63 21.65
C TYR A 728 23.31 20.96 21.24
N TYR A 729 24.05 21.93 20.69
CA TYR A 729 23.49 23.24 20.35
C TYR A 729 22.66 23.27 19.04
N GLN A 730 22.60 22.17 18.28
CA GLN A 730 21.56 21.95 17.27
C GLN A 730 20.18 21.75 17.89
N SER A 731 20.11 21.16 19.10
CA SER A 731 18.86 20.83 19.80
C SER A 731 18.55 21.76 20.99
N HIS A 732 19.57 22.40 21.58
CA HIS A 732 19.44 23.27 22.77
C HIS A 732 19.80 24.72 22.45
N SER A 733 19.03 25.69 22.97
CA SER A 733 19.20 27.11 22.61
C SER A 733 20.48 27.69 23.19
N LEU A 734 21.22 28.44 22.37
CA LEU A 734 22.40 29.20 22.80
C LEU A 734 22.08 30.22 23.91
N LYS A 735 20.80 30.52 24.17
CA LYS A 735 20.30 31.31 25.31
C LYS A 735 20.83 30.83 26.67
N GLU A 736 21.02 29.51 26.82
CA GLU A 736 21.60 28.88 28.03
C GLU A 736 22.99 29.44 28.36
N SER A 737 23.77 29.78 27.33
CA SER A 737 25.14 30.31 27.44
C SER A 737 25.21 31.82 27.20
N PHE A 738 24.32 32.37 26.37
CA PHE A 738 24.32 33.76 25.93
C PHE A 738 22.89 34.31 25.90
N LYS A 739 22.47 35.00 26.98
CA LYS A 739 21.07 35.45 27.21
C LYS A 739 20.42 36.26 26.07
N GLN A 740 21.22 36.83 25.15
CA GLN A 740 20.78 37.63 24.00
C GLN A 740 20.75 36.86 22.66
N LEU A 741 21.10 35.57 22.64
CA LEU A 741 21.23 34.74 21.44
C LEU A 741 20.29 33.53 21.50
N ASP A 742 18.99 33.78 21.37
CA ASP A 742 17.96 32.74 21.49
C ASP A 742 17.73 31.98 20.17
N THR A 743 18.70 31.15 19.80
CA THR A 743 18.60 30.23 18.68
C THR A 743 19.44 28.98 18.90
N THR A 744 19.04 27.87 18.28
CA THR A 744 19.89 26.71 18.02
C THR A 744 20.75 26.92 16.77
N LEU A 745 21.69 26.00 16.52
CA LEU A 745 22.47 25.86 15.30
C LEU A 745 21.60 25.19 14.19
N LYS A 746 20.63 25.94 13.64
CA LYS A 746 19.53 25.38 12.83
C LYS A 746 19.98 24.83 11.47
N TYR A 747 20.73 25.61 10.69
CA TYR A 747 21.03 25.26 9.29
C TYR A 747 22.54 25.27 9.03
N PRO A 748 23.17 24.13 8.69
CA PRO A 748 24.55 24.09 8.23
C PRO A 748 24.72 24.91 6.94
N TYR A 749 25.75 25.76 6.84
CA TYR A 749 25.88 26.67 5.70
C TYR A 749 26.06 26.00 4.32
N LYS A 750 26.51 24.74 4.24
CA LYS A 750 26.54 23.96 2.98
C LYS A 750 25.18 23.32 2.63
N SER A 751 24.13 23.53 3.44
CA SER A 751 22.78 23.06 3.12
C SER A 751 22.14 23.93 2.01
N ARG A 752 21.44 23.27 1.08
CA ARG A 752 21.05 23.84 -0.21
C ARG A 752 19.79 24.70 -0.08
N GLU A 753 19.97 26.02 0.07
CA GLU A 753 18.85 26.98 0.20
C GLU A 753 17.88 26.94 -1.01
N ARG A 754 16.59 27.15 -0.73
CA ARG A 754 15.55 27.46 -1.73
C ARG A 754 15.14 28.93 -1.56
N SER A 755 15.60 29.80 -2.45
CA SER A 755 15.33 31.25 -2.40
C SER A 755 14.09 31.66 -3.22
N THR A 756 13.36 32.68 -2.75
CA THR A 756 12.06 33.09 -3.32
C THR A 756 12.10 34.45 -4.06
N SER A 757 11.69 34.41 -5.33
CA SER A 757 10.88 35.43 -6.04
C SER A 757 11.37 36.88 -6.22
N ARG A 758 11.64 37.26 -7.49
CA ARG A 758 11.36 38.60 -8.08
C ARG A 758 10.98 38.48 -9.57
N THR A 759 10.28 39.49 -10.10
CA THR A 759 9.59 39.54 -11.42
C THR A 759 9.83 40.90 -12.11
N PHE A 760 9.69 41.15 -13.42
CA PHE A 760 9.25 40.41 -14.64
C PHE A 760 10.33 40.61 -15.76
N THR A 761 10.19 40.52 -17.10
CA THR A 761 9.08 40.45 -18.10
C THR A 761 9.48 39.68 -19.39
N ARG A 762 8.47 39.38 -20.23
CA ARG A 762 8.49 38.94 -21.65
C ARG A 762 9.00 37.52 -22.00
N SER A 763 8.17 36.85 -22.79
CA SER A 763 8.28 35.51 -23.39
C SER A 763 8.94 35.56 -24.79
N PRO A 764 9.10 34.45 -25.56
CA PRO A 764 8.73 33.04 -25.27
C PRO A 764 9.78 31.96 -25.60
N ALA A 765 9.92 30.96 -24.72
CA ALA A 765 10.38 29.61 -25.06
C ALA A 765 9.91 28.62 -23.98
N SER A 766 9.14 27.60 -24.34
CA SER A 766 8.52 26.67 -23.38
C SER A 766 9.46 25.52 -22.98
N CYS A 767 10.37 25.79 -22.04
CA CYS A 767 11.05 24.72 -21.30
C CYS A 767 10.09 24.18 -20.23
N ALA A 768 9.64 22.93 -20.38
CA ALA A 768 8.67 22.34 -19.47
C ALA A 768 9.30 22.01 -18.09
N SER A 769 8.64 22.46 -17.02
CA SER A 769 8.97 22.07 -15.65
C SER A 769 8.59 20.60 -15.43
N TYR A 770 9.56 19.75 -15.12
CA TYR A 770 9.33 18.34 -14.84
C TYR A 770 8.48 18.15 -13.57
N ASN A 771 7.27 17.62 -13.75
CA ASN A 771 6.45 17.11 -12.65
C ASN A 771 7.11 15.86 -12.06
N PHE A 772 6.98 15.67 -10.74
CA PHE A 772 7.38 14.43 -10.06
C PHE A 772 6.30 13.34 -10.29
N SER A 773 6.33 12.72 -11.47
CA SER A 773 5.49 11.56 -11.79
C SER A 773 5.97 10.31 -11.05
N PHE A 774 5.41 10.06 -9.87
CA PHE A 774 5.56 8.78 -9.19
C PHE A 774 4.76 7.69 -9.92
N LEU A 775 5.44 6.88 -10.73
CA LEU A 775 4.86 5.68 -11.33
C LEU A 775 4.67 4.58 -10.29
N SER A 776 3.48 4.53 -9.71
CA SER A 776 3.01 3.39 -8.91
C SER A 776 2.25 2.42 -9.82
N PRO A 777 2.54 1.11 -9.81
CA PRO A 777 1.62 0.11 -10.36
C PRO A 777 0.33 0.15 -9.54
N GLN A 778 -0.76 0.59 -10.17
CA GLN A 778 -2.04 0.75 -9.48
C GLN A 778 -2.71 -0.61 -9.25
N GLY A 779 -3.39 -0.72 -8.12
CA GLY A 779 -3.99 -1.96 -7.63
C GLY A 779 -4.74 -1.63 -6.34
N LEU A 780 -6.07 -1.61 -6.44
CA LEU A 780 -6.97 -0.84 -5.58
C LEU A 780 -6.84 0.70 -5.77
N ASN A 781 -6.96 1.15 -7.03
CA ASN A 781 -7.69 2.39 -7.28
C ASN A 781 -9.13 2.19 -6.78
N PHE A 782 -9.47 2.82 -5.65
CA PHE A 782 -10.78 3.46 -5.48
C PHE A 782 -10.70 4.79 -6.24
N SER A 783 -11.70 5.10 -7.05
CA SER A 783 -11.61 6.16 -8.06
C SER A 783 -11.37 7.54 -7.44
N SER A 784 -10.17 8.10 -7.63
CA SER A 784 -9.79 9.42 -7.11
C SER A 784 -10.39 10.58 -7.93
N GLN A 785 -11.61 10.42 -8.44
CA GLN A 785 -12.45 11.48 -8.99
C GLN A 785 -13.35 12.06 -7.88
N THR A 786 -12.75 12.56 -6.80
CA THR A 786 -13.41 13.61 -6.04
C THR A 786 -13.51 14.82 -6.97
N SER A 787 -14.72 15.16 -7.40
CA SER A 787 -14.98 16.41 -8.11
C SER A 787 -14.39 17.59 -7.34
N SER A 788 -13.99 18.66 -8.03
CA SER A 788 -13.35 19.83 -7.42
C SER A 788 -14.35 20.69 -6.64
N THR A 789 -14.93 20.11 -5.59
CA THR A 789 -15.96 20.66 -4.72
C THR A 789 -15.50 20.56 -3.26
N PRO A 790 -15.75 21.60 -2.42
CA PRO A 790 -15.17 21.64 -1.08
C PRO A 790 -15.83 20.63 -0.13
N PHE A 791 -15.00 19.99 0.70
CA PHE A 791 -15.17 18.77 1.52
C PHE A 791 -16.34 18.73 2.55
N TRP A 792 -17.24 19.71 2.56
CA TRP A 792 -18.34 19.87 3.52
C TRP A 792 -19.53 18.89 3.31
N SER A 793 -19.25 17.64 2.92
CA SER A 793 -20.24 16.71 2.37
C SER A 793 -20.27 15.32 3.04
N VAL A 794 -19.43 15.07 4.06
CA VAL A 794 -19.30 13.71 4.63
C VAL A 794 -20.53 13.30 5.47
N PHE A 795 -20.97 14.12 6.44
CA PHE A 795 -22.06 13.75 7.37
C PHE A 795 -23.29 14.68 7.41
N THR A 796 -23.31 15.79 6.66
CA THR A 796 -24.53 16.58 6.45
C THR A 796 -24.69 16.97 4.99
N PRO A 797 -25.78 16.59 4.29
CA PRO A 797 -26.08 17.15 2.98
C PRO A 797 -26.45 18.62 3.14
N ARG A 798 -25.74 19.50 2.42
CA ARG A 798 -26.13 20.92 2.33
C ARG A 798 -27.48 21.02 1.61
N VAL A 799 -28.39 21.84 2.13
CA VAL A 799 -29.57 22.26 1.37
C VAL A 799 -29.09 23.18 0.25
N ILE A 800 -29.20 22.72 -0.99
CA ILE A 800 -28.76 23.44 -2.19
C ILE A 800 -29.89 24.18 -2.92
N GLY A 801 -31.11 24.10 -2.38
CA GLY A 801 -32.32 24.78 -2.83
C GLY A 801 -33.56 24.28 -2.09
N THR A 802 -34.67 24.98 -2.22
CA THR A 802 -36.01 24.52 -1.83
C THR A 802 -36.93 24.56 -3.03
N ALA A 803 -37.81 23.56 -3.13
CA ALA A 803 -38.80 23.47 -4.20
C ALA A 803 -40.14 23.01 -3.65
N VAL A 804 -41.22 23.43 -4.30
CA VAL A 804 -42.59 23.02 -3.98
C VAL A 804 -43.01 21.95 -4.99
N ALA A 805 -43.50 20.81 -4.50
CA ALA A 805 -44.05 19.76 -5.35
C ALA A 805 -45.31 20.26 -6.09
N ARG A 806 -45.29 20.16 -7.42
CA ARG A 806 -46.39 20.55 -8.31
C ARG A 806 -47.30 19.39 -8.70
N TYR A 807 -46.85 18.16 -8.50
CA TYR A 807 -47.59 16.95 -8.82
C TYR A 807 -47.35 15.90 -7.74
N ASN A 808 -48.37 15.09 -7.44
CA ASN A 808 -48.24 13.95 -6.53
C ASN A 808 -47.33 12.88 -7.15
N PHE A 809 -46.32 12.42 -6.40
CA PHE A 809 -45.42 11.34 -6.78
C PHE A 809 -45.42 10.24 -5.72
N ALA A 810 -45.66 9.00 -6.12
CA ALA A 810 -45.69 7.85 -5.23
C ALA A 810 -44.42 7.01 -5.39
N ALA A 811 -43.65 6.88 -4.30
CA ALA A 811 -42.43 6.08 -4.26
C ALA A 811 -42.73 4.59 -4.49
N ARG A 812 -41.92 3.96 -5.34
CA ARG A 812 -41.99 2.55 -5.74
C ARG A 812 -41.13 1.65 -4.87
N ASP A 813 -40.07 2.21 -4.27
CA ASP A 813 -39.19 1.53 -3.32
C ASP A 813 -38.80 2.47 -2.15
N MET A 814 -37.88 2.01 -1.30
CA MET A 814 -37.43 2.75 -0.11
C MET A 814 -36.37 3.83 -0.38
N ARG A 815 -35.81 3.90 -1.59
CA ARG A 815 -34.85 4.91 -2.05
C ARG A 815 -35.55 6.13 -2.65
N GLU A 816 -36.76 5.96 -3.19
CA GLU A 816 -37.61 7.02 -3.70
C GLU A 816 -38.33 7.80 -2.57
N LEU A 817 -38.48 9.12 -2.74
CA LEU A 817 -39.22 10.03 -1.85
C LEU A 817 -40.61 10.30 -2.42
N SER A 818 -41.67 9.90 -1.72
CA SER A 818 -43.04 10.28 -2.11
C SER A 818 -43.29 11.77 -1.86
N LEU A 819 -43.95 12.43 -2.81
CA LEU A 819 -44.33 13.84 -2.75
C LEU A 819 -45.84 14.00 -2.90
N ARG A 820 -46.42 14.97 -2.19
CA ARG A 820 -47.77 15.48 -2.44
C ARG A 820 -47.71 16.86 -3.04
N GLU A 821 -48.68 17.20 -3.88
CA GLU A 821 -48.82 18.57 -4.39
C GLU A 821 -48.93 19.58 -3.23
N GLY A 822 -48.02 20.56 -3.22
CA GLY A 822 -47.84 21.51 -2.12
C GLY A 822 -46.78 21.16 -1.07
N ASP A 823 -46.19 19.95 -1.07
CA ASP A 823 -45.07 19.62 -0.17
C ASP A 823 -43.86 20.49 -0.49
N VAL A 824 -43.26 21.10 0.54
CA VAL A 824 -41.96 21.77 0.44
C VAL A 824 -40.85 20.72 0.59
N VAL A 825 -39.93 20.71 -0.37
CA VAL A 825 -38.82 19.75 -0.46
C VAL A 825 -37.49 20.49 -0.35
N LYS A 826 -36.65 20.09 0.62
CA LYS A 826 -35.27 20.56 0.73
C LYS A 826 -34.42 19.77 -0.25
N ILE A 827 -33.84 20.41 -1.26
CA ILE A 827 -32.98 19.74 -2.25
C ILE A 827 -31.59 19.55 -1.62
N TYR A 828 -31.07 18.33 -1.68
CA TYR A 828 -29.74 17.94 -1.20
C TYR A 828 -28.75 17.62 -2.31
N SER A 829 -29.21 17.03 -3.42
CA SER A 829 -28.39 16.88 -4.62
C SER A 829 -29.19 17.01 -5.90
N ARG A 830 -28.65 17.81 -6.83
CA ARG A 830 -29.00 17.84 -8.26
C ARG A 830 -27.99 17.00 -9.09
N ILE A 831 -26.99 16.40 -8.43
CA ILE A 831 -25.87 15.65 -9.02
C ILE A 831 -26.01 14.18 -8.61
N GLY A 832 -26.06 13.28 -9.59
CA GLY A 832 -26.28 11.84 -9.38
C GLY A 832 -27.53 11.27 -10.08
N GLY A 833 -27.88 11.78 -11.26
CA GLY A 833 -29.05 11.30 -12.00
C GLY A 833 -29.09 11.81 -13.43
N ASP A 834 -28.44 11.12 -14.36
CA ASP A 834 -28.40 11.39 -15.82
C ASP A 834 -29.78 11.23 -16.53
N GLN A 835 -30.87 11.15 -15.74
CA GLN A 835 -32.25 10.95 -16.17
C GLN A 835 -33.25 11.87 -15.46
N GLY A 836 -32.79 12.97 -14.83
CA GLY A 836 -33.69 14.01 -14.28
C GLY A 836 -34.32 13.68 -12.92
N TRP A 837 -33.53 13.13 -12.00
CA TRP A 837 -33.94 12.87 -10.61
C TRP A 837 -33.07 13.67 -9.62
N TRP A 838 -33.68 14.17 -8.55
CA TRP A 838 -33.03 14.93 -7.49
C TRP A 838 -33.17 14.20 -6.15
N LYS A 839 -32.17 14.36 -5.26
CA LYS A 839 -32.21 13.85 -3.88
C LYS A 839 -32.58 14.97 -2.93
N GLY A 840 -33.47 14.73 -1.99
CA GLY A 840 -33.89 15.73 -1.01
C GLY A 840 -34.69 15.16 0.16
N GLU A 841 -35.25 16.06 0.96
CA GLU A 841 -36.06 15.74 2.15
C GLU A 841 -37.41 16.46 2.12
N THR A 842 -38.48 15.73 2.43
CA THR A 842 -39.71 16.32 2.94
C THR A 842 -40.27 15.48 4.08
N ASN A 843 -41.02 16.10 5.00
CA ASN A 843 -41.64 15.44 6.15
C ASN A 843 -40.70 14.52 6.97
N GLY A 844 -39.42 14.89 7.07
CA GLY A 844 -38.38 14.13 7.79
C GLY A 844 -37.86 12.88 7.08
N ARG A 845 -38.29 12.60 5.85
CA ARG A 845 -37.84 11.45 5.04
C ARG A 845 -36.98 11.93 3.87
N VAL A 846 -35.84 11.27 3.68
CA VAL A 846 -34.88 11.55 2.59
C VAL A 846 -35.02 10.52 1.48
N GLY A 847 -34.95 10.94 0.22
CA GLY A 847 -34.96 10.03 -0.93
C GLY A 847 -34.85 10.76 -2.27
N TRP A 848 -35.00 10.01 -3.36
CA TRP A 848 -34.96 10.48 -4.74
C TRP A 848 -36.36 10.75 -5.29
N PHE A 849 -36.55 11.86 -6.01
CA PHE A 849 -37.80 12.20 -6.68
C PHE A 849 -37.51 12.78 -8.08
N PRO A 850 -38.45 12.71 -9.05
CA PRO A 850 -38.23 13.27 -10.37
C PRO A 850 -38.18 14.81 -10.30
N SER A 851 -37.18 15.45 -10.92
CA SER A 851 -37.04 16.91 -10.87
C SER A 851 -38.21 17.65 -11.52
N THR A 852 -38.87 17.02 -12.50
CA THR A 852 -40.05 17.56 -13.20
C THR A 852 -41.33 17.57 -12.36
N TYR A 853 -41.31 17.05 -11.14
CA TYR A 853 -42.46 17.03 -10.22
C TYR A 853 -42.42 18.18 -9.19
N VAL A 854 -41.37 19.01 -9.19
CA VAL A 854 -41.21 20.16 -8.28
C VAL A 854 -40.89 21.44 -9.06
N GLU A 855 -41.11 22.60 -8.44
CA GLU A 855 -40.69 23.92 -8.95
C GLU A 855 -39.89 24.65 -7.87
N GLU A 856 -38.69 25.15 -8.19
CA GLU A 856 -37.81 25.80 -7.21
C GLU A 856 -38.30 27.20 -6.82
N GLU A 857 -38.21 27.55 -5.53
CA GLU A 857 -38.53 28.89 -5.04
C GLU A 857 -37.40 29.91 -5.33
N GLY A 858 -37.32 30.32 -6.59
CA GLY A 858 -36.81 31.65 -6.99
C GLY A 858 -35.33 31.96 -6.78
N VAL A 859 -34.57 31.94 -7.89
CA VAL A 859 -33.55 32.98 -8.13
C VAL A 859 -34.13 33.94 -9.17
N GLN A 860 -34.09 35.24 -8.90
CA GLN A 860 -34.59 36.32 -9.75
C GLN A 860 -33.50 37.40 -9.92
#